data_AF-A0A1F8N090-F1
#
_entry.id   AF-A0A1F8N090-F1
#
_cell.length_a   1.000
_cell.length_b   1.000
_cell.length_c   1.000
_cell.angle_alpha   90.00
_cell.angle_beta   90.00
_cell.angle_gamma   90.00
#
_symmetry.space_group_name_H-M   'P 1'
#
loop_
_entity.id
_entity.type
_entity.pdbx_description
1 polymer ?
#
loop_
_entity_poly.entity_id
_entity_poly.type
_entity_poly.pdbx_seq_one_letter_code
_entity_poly.pdbx_strand_id
1 'polypeptide(L)'
;MARAKAVLGKLWQAIRSGVREYLVIVRGRSEGAGLARLAEISQGGPLNWLGLAVRALSVLATAYLGLYAQRFPFVTAEVWEGESLSIPTPAVYLSLLIVSFAWAYLLVGAAAVGFGAYVLVAVYGAYYGLVAGLALGGTVWFALIPIWLLLLGGWVASSSPGHWRLPLLLLLSLVVSWLTRNALGLKNLLPGTLGNFILAACYFALIANPWALKPRAFRPVPAFFISLLLYGVFYALNLRRAETSQVFANVFLSVHGLWGIVALYWYWLGLDLFNGAQDMAEWVVQSVRGWVSRRRFFVLVLALWVLWGVVTYILSYGPPWIVVRLLAGQGWGERLLRNLLAFELPFSLAWTLNYHLYLTLGFVAIVLVLGILRRLSSERLLGLLGLWVAGFFAIWGYFGLFFVFGGGDFDTSFGFWPLLIFSGGMFWEILKTSPRFASESRPRSLFFLGFLLLLAGIATLELAAQYGPFQQELSLNSYLGIVYLGVPYLLYTALYRSRRYAPIPSGHLLLLFALGMLSAIPCLVVGRLFFAPALWIVAVLAAMWRRGRWDDPWDGAIYTLAVALGFSVYYTHPIFIPIPAFTSWMAQLVQIQAQYGGLRIWPWQAEWWWILGGSAVSALAVGVLLNRARQHWLFVALAFLVGMAIVGSTEWLGLGVI
;
A
#
# COMPACT_ATOMS: atom_id res chain seq x y z
N MET A 1 50.81 13.15 -16.29
CA MET A 1 50.25 13.37 -14.93
C MET A 1 49.40 14.63 -14.79
N ALA A 2 49.83 15.82 -15.22
CA ALA A 2 49.08 17.07 -15.05
C ALA A 2 47.68 17.09 -15.72
N ARG A 3 47.54 16.54 -16.93
CA ARG A 3 46.24 16.39 -17.61
C ARG A 3 45.28 15.45 -16.88
N ALA A 4 45.78 14.34 -16.31
CA ALA A 4 44.97 13.41 -15.53
C ALA A 4 44.45 14.05 -14.23
N LYS A 5 45.30 14.83 -13.52
CA LYS A 5 44.88 15.62 -12.34
C LYS A 5 43.83 16.68 -12.71
N ALA A 6 43.97 17.36 -13.85
CA ALA A 6 43.00 18.35 -14.30
C ALA A 6 41.64 17.72 -14.68
N VAL A 7 41.64 16.53 -15.28
CA VAL A 7 40.42 15.77 -15.59
C VAL A 7 39.76 15.27 -14.30
N LEU A 8 40.53 14.69 -13.37
CA LEU A 8 40.03 14.26 -12.05
C LEU A 8 39.47 15.43 -11.23
N GLY A 9 40.12 16.60 -11.25
CA GLY A 9 39.64 17.81 -10.58
C GLY A 9 38.31 18.31 -11.13
N LYS A 10 38.16 18.32 -12.46
CA LYS A 10 36.89 18.64 -13.13
C LYS A 10 35.80 17.61 -12.83
N LEU A 11 36.16 16.32 -12.83
CA LEU A 11 35.23 15.23 -12.48
C LEU A 11 34.75 15.36 -11.03
N TRP A 12 35.65 15.66 -10.10
CA TRP A 12 35.33 15.84 -8.68
C TRP A 12 34.46 17.08 -8.41
N GLN A 13 34.76 18.21 -9.06
CA GLN A 13 33.90 19.40 -9.00
C GLN A 13 32.50 19.10 -9.54
N ALA A 14 32.42 18.34 -10.62
CA ALA A 14 31.15 18.00 -11.26
C ALA A 14 30.34 16.95 -10.46
N ILE A 15 31.02 16.01 -9.79
CA ILE A 15 30.39 15.12 -8.79
C ILE A 15 29.86 15.95 -7.62
N ARG A 16 30.65 16.89 -7.08
CA ARG A 16 30.24 17.72 -5.95
C ARG A 16 29.09 18.66 -6.30
N SER A 17 29.09 19.26 -7.48
CA SER A 17 27.96 20.07 -7.96
C SER A 17 26.73 19.20 -8.21
N GLY A 18 26.89 18.03 -8.83
CA GLY A 18 25.81 17.07 -9.05
C GLY A 18 25.17 16.56 -7.75
N VAL A 19 25.97 16.26 -6.71
CA VAL A 19 25.47 15.90 -5.38
C VAL A 19 24.74 17.07 -4.73
N ARG A 20 25.24 18.30 -4.86
CA ARG A 20 24.58 19.49 -4.31
C ARG A 20 23.26 19.78 -5.01
N GLU A 21 23.20 19.66 -6.33
CA GLU A 21 21.99 19.80 -7.14
C GLU A 21 20.98 18.68 -6.82
N TYR A 22 21.45 17.44 -6.67
CA TYR A 22 20.62 16.33 -6.21
C TYR A 22 20.01 16.64 -4.85
N LEU A 23 20.82 17.08 -3.87
CA LEU A 23 20.32 17.47 -2.55
C LEU A 23 19.29 18.62 -2.60
N VAL A 24 19.43 19.56 -3.54
CA VAL A 24 18.46 20.64 -3.74
C VAL A 24 17.17 20.12 -4.38
N ILE A 25 17.26 19.24 -5.38
CA ILE A 25 16.10 18.60 -6.04
C ILE A 25 15.34 17.72 -5.04
N VAL A 26 16.07 16.89 -4.29
CA VAL A 26 15.56 16.04 -3.19
C VAL A 26 14.86 16.90 -2.13
N ARG A 27 15.50 17.97 -1.64
CA ARG A 27 14.88 18.91 -0.68
C ARG A 27 13.71 19.73 -1.25
N GLY A 28 13.65 19.91 -2.56
CA GLY A 28 12.55 20.61 -3.23
C GLY A 28 11.36 19.71 -3.61
N ARG A 29 11.46 18.39 -3.37
CA ARG A 29 10.47 17.38 -3.79
C ARG A 29 9.98 16.54 -2.60
N SER A 30 9.54 15.31 -2.84
CA SER A 30 8.90 14.42 -1.85
C SER A 30 9.74 14.22 -0.58
N GLU A 31 11.05 14.07 -0.73
CA GLU A 31 12.04 13.91 0.34
C GLU A 31 12.11 15.16 1.25
N GLY A 32 12.11 16.35 0.66
CA GLY A 32 11.98 17.61 1.39
C GLY A 32 10.65 17.76 2.12
N ALA A 33 9.57 17.26 1.53
CA ALA A 33 8.26 17.24 2.17
C ALA A 33 8.23 16.32 3.40
N GLY A 34 8.94 15.18 3.35
CA GLY A 34 9.14 14.30 4.50
C GLY A 34 9.89 14.97 5.65
N LEU A 35 10.99 15.68 5.35
CA LEU A 35 11.73 16.48 6.34
C LEU A 35 10.89 17.61 6.93
N ALA A 36 10.17 18.36 6.09
CA ALA A 36 9.28 19.42 6.53
C ALA A 36 8.18 18.87 7.45
N ARG A 37 7.66 17.66 7.14
CA ARG A 37 6.65 17.02 7.98
C ARG A 37 7.22 16.55 9.32
N LEU A 38 8.40 15.95 9.34
CA LEU A 38 9.05 15.58 10.60
C LEU A 38 9.26 16.82 11.48
N ALA A 39 9.67 17.93 10.88
CA ALA A 39 9.77 19.23 11.56
C ALA A 39 8.39 19.70 12.08
N GLU A 40 7.33 19.61 11.28
CA GLU A 40 5.97 19.97 11.71
C GLU A 40 5.45 19.09 12.86
N ILE A 41 5.64 17.77 12.78
CA ILE A 41 5.22 16.84 13.83
C ILE A 41 6.00 17.13 15.12
N SER A 42 7.32 17.33 15.04
CA SER A 42 8.15 17.68 16.20
C SER A 42 7.78 19.03 16.83
N GLN A 43 7.23 19.97 16.05
CA GLN A 43 6.71 21.24 16.57
C GLN A 43 5.29 21.11 17.16
N GLY A 44 4.57 20.01 16.91
CA GLY A 44 3.17 19.82 17.30
C GLY A 44 2.91 19.52 18.78
N GLY A 45 3.92 19.59 19.64
CA GLY A 45 3.83 19.50 21.10
C GLY A 45 4.16 18.12 21.70
N PRO A 46 3.94 17.93 23.01
CA PRO A 46 4.49 16.79 23.76
C PRO A 46 3.92 15.43 23.33
N LEU A 47 2.64 15.37 22.96
CA LEU A 47 2.04 14.12 22.44
C LEU A 47 2.66 13.70 21.11
N ASN A 48 3.07 14.63 20.25
CA ASN A 48 3.72 14.26 19.00
C ASN A 48 5.14 13.73 19.24
N TRP A 49 5.89 14.36 20.15
CA TRP A 49 7.20 13.88 20.59
C TRP A 49 7.15 12.49 21.19
N LEU A 50 6.16 12.23 22.05
CA LEU A 50 5.96 10.90 22.63
C LEU A 50 5.70 9.86 21.53
N GLY A 51 4.85 10.17 20.56
CA GLY A 51 4.54 9.25 19.46
C GLY A 51 5.75 8.97 18.57
N LEU A 52 6.53 10.01 18.25
CA LEU A 52 7.80 9.87 17.51
C LEU A 52 8.83 9.05 18.30
N ALA A 53 8.96 9.27 19.60
CA ALA A 53 9.89 8.53 20.45
C ALA A 53 9.51 7.05 20.53
N VAL A 54 8.23 6.73 20.80
CA VAL A 54 7.73 5.35 20.79
C VAL A 54 7.93 4.71 19.42
N ARG A 55 7.73 5.46 18.33
CA ARG A 55 7.97 4.95 16.98
C ARG A 55 9.44 4.64 16.75
N ALA A 56 10.36 5.54 17.08
CA ALA A 56 11.79 5.31 16.96
C ALA A 56 12.25 4.11 17.81
N LEU A 57 11.77 4.02 19.05
CA LEU A 57 12.05 2.89 19.94
C LEU A 57 11.49 1.58 19.38
N SER A 58 10.30 1.57 18.77
CA SER A 58 9.74 0.36 18.16
C SER A 58 10.59 -0.16 16.99
N VAL A 59 11.15 0.73 16.17
CA VAL A 59 12.08 0.36 15.08
C VAL A 59 13.34 -0.29 15.66
N LEU A 60 13.96 0.35 16.65
CA LEU A 60 15.15 -0.16 17.29
C LEU A 60 14.90 -1.50 18.00
N ALA A 61 13.77 -1.62 18.70
CA ALA A 61 13.37 -2.84 19.39
C ALA A 61 13.10 -3.99 18.41
N THR A 62 12.42 -3.72 17.29
CA THR A 62 12.18 -4.73 16.24
C THR A 62 13.49 -5.23 15.65
N ALA A 63 14.40 -4.31 15.29
CA ALA A 63 15.70 -4.68 14.73
C ALA A 63 16.56 -5.45 15.74
N TYR A 64 16.56 -5.02 17.01
CA TYR A 64 17.29 -5.69 18.08
C TYR A 64 16.75 -7.09 18.36
N LEU A 65 15.41 -7.26 18.44
CA LEU A 65 14.80 -8.57 18.61
C LEU A 65 15.06 -9.48 17.42
N GLY A 66 15.01 -8.96 16.20
CA GLY A 66 15.34 -9.74 14.99
C GLY A 66 16.78 -10.28 15.01
N LEU A 67 17.75 -9.49 15.50
CA LEU A 67 19.16 -9.92 15.55
C LEU A 67 19.51 -10.80 16.75
N TYR A 68 18.88 -10.57 17.88
CA TYR A 68 19.24 -11.20 19.15
C TYR A 68 18.14 -12.10 19.72
N ALA A 69 17.18 -12.53 18.88
CA ALA A 69 16.06 -13.40 19.25
C ALA A 69 16.51 -14.61 20.08
N GLN A 70 17.61 -15.25 19.68
CA GLN A 70 18.18 -16.44 20.32
C GLN A 70 18.59 -16.23 21.79
N ARG A 71 18.76 -14.99 22.25
CA ARG A 71 19.15 -14.67 23.64
C ARG A 71 17.96 -14.63 24.61
N PHE A 72 16.74 -14.75 24.11
CA PHE A 72 15.52 -14.62 24.89
C PHE A 72 14.77 -15.95 24.97
N PRO A 73 13.98 -16.17 26.03
CA PRO A 73 13.05 -17.29 26.07
C PRO A 73 12.03 -17.16 24.93
N PHE A 74 11.66 -18.29 24.35
CA PHE A 74 10.64 -18.37 23.31
C PHE A 74 9.31 -18.82 23.91
N VAL A 75 8.24 -18.25 23.39
CA VAL A 75 6.87 -18.73 23.62
C VAL A 75 6.38 -19.33 22.32
N THR A 76 5.85 -20.54 22.40
CA THR A 76 5.22 -21.23 21.27
C THR A 76 3.72 -21.25 21.50
N ALA A 77 2.96 -20.97 20.46
CA ALA A 77 1.51 -21.16 20.47
C ALA A 77 1.03 -21.69 19.13
N GLU A 78 0.00 -22.53 19.18
CA GLU A 78 -0.80 -22.89 18.01
C GLU A 78 -1.74 -21.72 17.71
N VAL A 79 -1.54 -21.10 16.55
CA VAL A 79 -2.32 -19.92 16.12
C VAL A 79 -3.50 -20.34 15.26
N TRP A 80 -3.30 -21.38 14.43
CA TRP A 80 -4.33 -22.07 13.65
C TRP A 80 -4.12 -23.57 13.77
N GLU A 81 -5.13 -24.35 13.40
CA GLU A 81 -5.08 -25.80 13.42
C GLU A 81 -3.87 -26.32 12.63
N GLY A 82 -2.93 -26.95 13.34
CA GLY A 82 -1.70 -27.48 12.75
C GLY A 82 -0.59 -26.45 12.48
N GLU A 83 -0.79 -25.18 12.83
CA GLU A 83 0.21 -24.12 12.63
C GLU A 83 0.68 -23.53 13.97
N SER A 84 1.88 -23.95 14.38
CA SER A 84 2.55 -23.45 15.58
C SER A 84 3.61 -22.42 15.23
N LEU A 85 3.56 -21.27 15.92
CA LEU A 85 4.54 -20.19 15.79
C LEU A 85 5.31 -20.02 17.09
N SER A 86 6.58 -19.66 16.97
CA SER A 86 7.46 -19.38 18.12
C SER A 86 7.99 -17.95 18.03
N ILE A 87 8.01 -17.26 19.18
CA ILE A 87 8.43 -15.86 19.24
C ILE A 87 9.23 -15.59 20.54
N PRO A 88 10.24 -14.71 20.52
CA PRO A 88 10.85 -14.21 21.74
C PRO A 88 9.81 -13.56 22.66
N THR A 89 9.74 -13.97 23.93
CA THR A 89 8.75 -13.44 24.89
C THR A 89 8.71 -11.90 24.96
N PRO A 90 9.85 -11.17 24.93
CA PRO A 90 9.82 -9.70 24.95
C PRO A 90 9.07 -9.07 23.77
N ALA A 91 9.00 -9.74 22.62
CA ALA A 91 8.30 -9.23 21.45
C ALA A 91 6.79 -9.15 21.69
N VAL A 92 6.20 -10.09 22.43
CA VAL A 92 4.78 -10.09 22.80
C VAL A 92 4.46 -8.86 23.67
N TYR A 93 5.28 -8.62 24.70
CA TYR A 93 5.09 -7.47 25.60
C TYR A 93 5.26 -6.13 24.88
N LEU A 94 6.30 -6.02 24.05
CA LEU A 94 6.57 -4.80 23.30
C LEU A 94 5.49 -4.52 22.26
N SER A 95 5.01 -5.55 21.54
CA SER A 95 3.92 -5.39 20.59
C SER A 95 2.64 -4.90 21.28
N LEU A 96 2.24 -5.50 22.40
CA LEU A 96 1.07 -5.06 23.18
C LEU A 96 1.18 -3.61 23.67
N LEU A 97 2.37 -3.21 24.14
CA LEU A 97 2.64 -1.84 24.54
C LEU A 97 2.48 -0.87 23.35
N ILE A 98 3.12 -1.18 22.22
CA ILE A 98 3.06 -0.36 21.01
C ILE A 98 1.62 -0.25 20.49
N VAL A 99 0.87 -1.36 20.47
CA VAL A 99 -0.54 -1.40 20.06
C VAL A 99 -1.44 -0.58 21.00
N SER A 100 -1.13 -0.54 22.30
CA SER A 100 -1.85 0.33 23.25
C SER A 100 -1.68 1.82 22.91
N PHE A 101 -0.46 2.24 22.60
CA PHE A 101 -0.20 3.59 22.10
C PHE A 101 -0.93 3.83 20.77
N ALA A 102 -0.88 2.87 19.85
CA ALA A 102 -1.53 2.97 18.56
C ALA A 102 -3.04 3.24 18.69
N TRP A 103 -3.77 2.47 19.48
CA TRP A 103 -5.20 2.67 19.70
C TRP A 103 -5.50 4.03 20.33
N ALA A 104 -4.69 4.47 21.31
CA ALA A 104 -4.88 5.77 21.94
C ALA A 104 -4.70 6.93 20.95
N TYR A 105 -3.65 6.90 20.11
CA TYR A 105 -3.44 7.90 19.06
C TYR A 105 -4.50 7.85 17.97
N LEU A 106 -4.90 6.66 17.52
CA LEU A 106 -5.92 6.48 16.50
C LEU A 106 -7.27 7.05 16.96
N LEU A 107 -7.71 6.73 18.18
CA LEU A 107 -8.98 7.22 18.73
C LEU A 107 -9.00 8.74 18.85
N VAL A 108 -7.94 9.35 19.38
CA VAL A 108 -7.85 10.80 19.56
C VAL A 108 -7.68 11.54 18.24
N GLY A 109 -6.86 11.00 17.34
CA GLY A 109 -6.69 11.53 16.00
C GLY A 109 -7.98 11.49 15.21
N ALA A 110 -8.67 10.34 15.20
CA ALA A 110 -9.93 10.16 14.49
C ALA A 110 -11.05 11.02 15.07
N ALA A 111 -11.15 11.12 16.39
CA ALA A 111 -12.05 12.03 17.09
C ALA A 111 -11.97 13.47 16.58
N ALA A 112 -10.76 13.93 16.29
CA ALA A 112 -10.53 15.30 15.86
C ALA A 112 -10.53 15.48 14.33
N VAL A 113 -10.51 14.40 13.55
CA VAL A 113 -10.83 14.41 12.10
C VAL A 113 -12.34 14.51 11.89
N GLY A 114 -13.13 13.79 12.69
CA GLY A 114 -14.58 13.86 12.67
C GLY A 114 -15.26 12.62 13.25
N PHE A 115 -16.53 12.74 13.58
CA PHE A 115 -17.26 11.67 14.27
C PHE A 115 -17.37 10.36 13.47
N GLY A 116 -17.49 10.43 12.15
CA GLY A 116 -17.48 9.23 11.30
C GLY A 116 -16.16 8.47 11.34
N ALA A 117 -15.02 9.19 11.30
CA ALA A 117 -13.69 8.59 11.42
C ALA A 117 -13.50 7.95 12.80
N TYR A 118 -13.98 8.64 13.86
CA TYR A 118 -13.96 8.10 15.21
C TYR A 118 -14.74 6.79 15.33
N VAL A 119 -15.98 6.74 14.84
CA VAL A 119 -16.81 5.52 14.90
C VAL A 119 -16.12 4.37 14.19
N LEU A 120 -15.52 4.62 13.02
CA LEU A 120 -14.75 3.60 12.30
C LEU A 120 -13.61 3.03 13.15
N VAL A 121 -12.75 3.90 13.71
CA VAL A 121 -11.64 3.46 14.57
C VAL A 121 -12.13 2.75 15.83
N ALA A 122 -13.20 3.25 16.45
CA ALA A 122 -13.77 2.64 17.65
C ALA A 122 -14.29 1.23 17.38
N VAL A 123 -14.95 1.00 16.24
CA VAL A 123 -15.43 -0.33 15.83
C VAL A 123 -14.26 -1.29 15.61
N TYR A 124 -13.18 -0.84 14.95
CA TYR A 124 -11.98 -1.66 14.76
C TYR A 124 -11.24 -1.93 16.08
N GLY A 125 -11.09 -0.93 16.94
CA GLY A 125 -10.47 -1.06 18.25
C GLY A 125 -11.29 -1.90 19.23
N ALA A 126 -12.60 -1.93 19.07
CA ALA A 126 -13.50 -2.79 19.83
C ALA A 126 -13.46 -4.25 19.35
N TYR A 127 -13.20 -4.50 18.07
CA TYR A 127 -13.04 -5.85 17.57
C TYR A 127 -11.60 -6.33 17.77
N TYR A 128 -10.66 -5.84 16.98
CA TYR A 128 -9.27 -6.30 16.99
C TYR A 128 -8.59 -5.97 18.32
N GLY A 129 -8.79 -4.78 18.87
CA GLY A 129 -8.18 -4.40 20.14
C GLY A 129 -8.64 -5.27 21.33
N LEU A 130 -9.88 -5.76 21.32
CA LEU A 130 -10.39 -6.67 22.36
C LEU A 130 -10.07 -8.14 22.10
N VAL A 131 -9.94 -8.56 20.83
CA VAL A 131 -9.53 -9.93 20.47
C VAL A 131 -8.20 -10.29 21.12
N ALA A 132 -7.24 -9.35 21.13
CA ALA A 132 -5.96 -9.52 21.83
C ALA A 132 -6.09 -9.83 23.33
N GLY A 133 -7.22 -9.47 23.96
CA GLY A 133 -7.51 -9.68 25.37
C GLY A 133 -8.68 -10.63 25.65
N LEU A 134 -8.94 -11.59 24.76
CA LEU A 134 -10.08 -12.52 24.89
C LEU A 134 -10.12 -13.31 26.20
N ALA A 135 -8.99 -13.53 26.87
CA ALA A 135 -8.99 -14.23 28.16
C ALA A 135 -9.68 -13.44 29.28
N LEU A 136 -9.89 -12.13 29.09
CA LEU A 136 -10.72 -11.30 29.96
C LEU A 136 -12.20 -11.33 29.57
N GLY A 137 -12.59 -12.07 28.54
CA GLY A 137 -13.97 -12.27 28.11
C GLY A 137 -14.88 -12.67 29.27
N GLY A 138 -16.07 -12.06 29.34
CA GLY A 138 -17.00 -12.31 30.44
C GLY A 138 -16.71 -11.55 31.74
N THR A 139 -15.77 -10.58 31.74
CA THR A 139 -15.50 -9.76 32.94
C THR A 139 -15.76 -8.28 32.73
N VAL A 140 -15.92 -7.56 33.85
CA VAL A 140 -16.10 -6.10 33.87
C VAL A 140 -14.95 -5.38 33.15
N TRP A 141 -13.71 -5.86 33.26
CA TRP A 141 -12.55 -5.28 32.58
C TRP A 141 -12.70 -5.29 31.05
N PHE A 142 -13.34 -6.32 30.49
CA PHE A 142 -13.67 -6.37 29.06
C PHE A 142 -14.74 -5.35 28.69
N ALA A 143 -15.72 -5.08 29.57
CA ALA A 143 -16.77 -4.10 29.32
C ALA A 143 -16.31 -2.63 29.41
N LEU A 144 -15.26 -2.33 30.18
CA LEU A 144 -14.77 -0.96 30.38
C LEU A 144 -14.31 -0.30 29.08
N ILE A 145 -13.66 -1.04 28.17
CA ILE A 145 -13.20 -0.49 26.89
C ILE A 145 -14.37 -0.10 25.99
N PRO A 146 -15.34 -0.98 25.65
CA PRO A 146 -16.54 -0.59 24.90
C PRO A 146 -17.31 0.57 25.52
N ILE A 147 -17.46 0.59 26.86
CA ILE A 147 -18.13 1.70 27.56
C ILE A 147 -17.35 3.00 27.35
N TRP A 148 -16.02 2.97 27.49
CA TRP A 148 -15.18 4.15 27.21
C TRP A 148 -15.31 4.61 25.76
N LEU A 149 -15.29 3.70 24.79
CA LEU A 149 -15.49 4.03 23.37
C LEU A 149 -16.86 4.69 23.13
N LEU A 150 -17.90 4.27 23.85
CA LEU A 150 -19.21 4.91 23.80
C LEU A 150 -19.19 6.33 24.38
N LEU A 151 -18.60 6.50 25.57
CA LEU A 151 -18.52 7.77 26.28
C LEU A 151 -17.70 8.80 25.50
N LEU A 152 -16.53 8.38 24.99
CA LEU A 152 -15.69 9.19 24.13
C LEU A 152 -16.41 9.53 22.82
N GLY A 153 -17.18 8.59 22.25
CA GLY A 153 -18.02 8.84 21.08
C GLY A 153 -19.11 9.88 21.33
N GLY A 154 -19.78 9.83 22.48
CA GLY A 154 -20.73 10.85 22.92
C GLY A 154 -20.07 12.22 23.05
N TRP A 155 -18.87 12.28 23.63
CA TRP A 155 -18.10 13.52 23.73
C TRP A 155 -17.72 14.07 22.35
N VAL A 156 -17.23 13.23 21.42
CA VAL A 156 -16.91 13.65 20.05
C VAL A 156 -18.16 14.14 19.32
N ALA A 157 -19.27 13.41 19.41
CA ALA A 157 -20.55 13.80 18.83
C ALA A 157 -21.08 15.15 19.37
N SER A 158 -20.82 15.46 20.65
CA SER A 158 -21.16 16.76 21.23
C SER A 158 -20.33 17.90 20.65
N SER A 159 -19.07 17.63 20.27
CA SER A 159 -18.15 18.63 19.70
C SER A 159 -18.34 18.87 18.19
N SER A 160 -18.91 17.91 17.48
CA SER A 160 -19.10 17.95 16.02
C SER A 160 -20.57 17.75 15.64
N PRO A 161 -21.40 18.81 15.67
CA PRO A 161 -22.79 18.70 15.24
C PRO A 161 -22.87 18.41 13.73
N GLY A 162 -23.66 17.40 13.36
CA GLY A 162 -23.86 17.02 11.96
C GLY A 162 -25.08 16.13 11.78
N HIS A 163 -25.62 16.08 10.57
CA HIS A 163 -26.83 15.30 10.26
C HIS A 163 -26.66 13.78 10.45
N TRP A 164 -25.43 13.26 10.33
CA TRP A 164 -25.09 11.85 10.60
C TRP A 164 -24.84 11.53 12.08
N ARG A 165 -24.92 12.51 12.98
CA ARG A 165 -24.55 12.32 14.39
C ARG A 165 -25.39 11.26 15.09
N LEU A 166 -26.72 11.33 14.98
CA LEU A 166 -27.62 10.39 15.66
C LEU A 166 -27.52 8.97 15.07
N PRO A 167 -27.54 8.77 13.73
CA PRO A 167 -27.32 7.44 13.15
C PRO A 167 -26.00 6.79 13.59
N LEU A 168 -24.91 7.56 13.63
CA LEU A 168 -23.60 7.04 14.03
C LEU A 168 -23.52 6.72 15.54
N LEU A 169 -24.18 7.50 16.40
CA LEU A 169 -24.29 7.17 17.83
C LEU A 169 -25.14 5.91 18.06
N LEU A 170 -26.19 5.71 17.27
CA LEU A 170 -27.00 4.49 17.32
C LEU A 170 -26.17 3.26 16.95
N LEU A 171 -25.40 3.35 15.84
CA LEU A 171 -24.49 2.29 15.41
C LEU A 171 -23.48 1.95 16.50
N LEU A 172 -22.85 2.96 17.11
CA LEU A 172 -21.89 2.76 18.19
C LEU A 172 -22.54 2.12 19.43
N SER A 173 -23.76 2.55 19.78
CA SER A 173 -24.53 1.99 20.91
C SER A 173 -24.90 0.53 20.69
N LEU A 174 -25.23 0.16 19.45
CA LEU A 174 -25.44 -1.23 19.07
C LEU A 174 -24.15 -2.03 19.28
N VAL A 175 -23.04 -1.65 18.65
CA VAL A 175 -21.77 -2.40 18.78
C VAL A 175 -21.37 -2.59 20.25
N VAL A 176 -21.49 -1.54 21.06
CA VAL A 176 -21.15 -1.60 22.49
C VAL A 176 -22.10 -2.53 23.25
N SER A 177 -23.40 -2.55 22.94
CA SER A 177 -24.35 -3.48 23.60
C SER A 177 -24.04 -4.94 23.32
N TRP A 178 -23.61 -5.27 22.09
CA TRP A 178 -23.18 -6.62 21.73
C TRP A 178 -21.97 -7.08 22.56
N LEU A 179 -21.02 -6.17 22.81
CA LEU A 179 -19.78 -6.47 23.54
C LEU A 179 -19.95 -6.49 25.06
N THR A 180 -20.77 -5.59 25.62
CA THR A 180 -20.90 -5.45 27.07
C THR A 180 -21.88 -6.44 27.69
N ARG A 181 -22.90 -6.90 26.96
CA ARG A 181 -23.95 -7.75 27.53
C ARG A 181 -23.40 -9.03 28.19
N ASN A 182 -22.52 -9.74 27.49
CA ASN A 182 -21.93 -10.96 28.05
C ASN A 182 -20.90 -10.61 29.13
N ALA A 183 -20.11 -9.55 28.92
CA ALA A 183 -19.09 -9.10 29.86
C ALA A 183 -19.65 -8.62 31.21
N LEU A 184 -20.88 -8.10 31.21
CA LEU A 184 -21.59 -7.64 32.41
C LEU A 184 -22.53 -8.70 33.01
N GLY A 185 -22.54 -9.94 32.48
CA GLY A 185 -23.43 -11.01 32.96
C GLY A 185 -24.92 -10.78 32.67
N LEU A 186 -25.26 -9.84 31.79
CA LEU A 186 -26.65 -9.46 31.48
C LEU A 186 -27.35 -10.45 30.54
N LYS A 187 -26.65 -11.50 30.07
CA LYS A 187 -27.20 -12.51 29.16
C LYS A 187 -28.47 -13.17 29.71
N ASN A 188 -28.53 -13.39 31.03
CA ASN A 188 -29.66 -14.05 31.69
C ASN A 188 -30.85 -13.11 31.88
N LEU A 189 -30.60 -11.80 32.10
CA LEU A 189 -31.65 -10.79 32.30
C LEU A 189 -32.26 -10.32 30.98
N LEU A 190 -31.45 -10.26 29.93
CA LEU A 190 -31.83 -9.81 28.60
C LEU A 190 -31.51 -10.91 27.59
N PRO A 191 -32.36 -11.94 27.40
CA PRO A 191 -32.09 -13.05 26.47
C PRO A 191 -32.28 -12.67 25.00
N GLY A 192 -31.70 -13.47 24.09
CA GLY A 192 -31.86 -13.33 22.64
C GLY A 192 -31.28 -12.04 22.02
N THR A 193 -31.52 -11.80 20.74
CA THR A 193 -31.08 -10.59 20.02
C THR A 193 -31.78 -9.33 20.50
N LEU A 194 -33.04 -9.46 20.96
CA LEU A 194 -33.85 -8.37 21.51
C LEU A 194 -33.19 -7.73 22.74
N GLY A 195 -32.52 -8.52 23.58
CA GLY A 195 -31.72 -8.01 24.70
C GLY A 195 -30.60 -7.04 24.29
N ASN A 196 -29.95 -7.28 23.14
CA ASN A 196 -28.93 -6.36 22.61
C ASN A 196 -29.54 -5.04 22.15
N PHE A 197 -30.74 -5.08 21.56
CA PHE A 197 -31.46 -3.88 21.12
C PHE A 197 -31.95 -3.03 22.30
N ILE A 198 -32.47 -3.66 23.36
CA ILE A 198 -32.86 -2.95 24.59
C ILE A 198 -31.64 -2.26 25.20
N LEU A 199 -30.54 -2.99 25.38
CA LEU A 199 -29.32 -2.42 25.96
C LEU A 199 -28.73 -1.30 25.08
N ALA A 200 -28.78 -1.47 23.75
CA ALA A 200 -28.38 -0.41 22.81
C ALA A 200 -29.29 0.82 22.91
N ALA A 201 -30.61 0.64 23.07
CA ALA A 201 -31.54 1.74 23.26
C ALA A 201 -31.27 2.49 24.57
N CYS A 202 -30.94 1.78 25.66
CA CYS A 202 -30.52 2.40 26.91
C CYS A 202 -29.23 3.21 26.75
N TYR A 203 -28.21 2.63 26.11
CA TYR A 203 -26.95 3.33 25.81
C TYR A 203 -27.16 4.55 24.92
N PHE A 204 -27.97 4.41 23.87
CA PHE A 204 -28.31 5.49 22.97
C PHE A 204 -29.04 6.61 23.71
N ALA A 205 -30.05 6.31 24.53
CA ALA A 205 -30.75 7.30 25.33
C ALA A 205 -29.82 8.05 26.30
N LEU A 206 -28.82 7.37 26.85
CA LEU A 206 -27.85 7.96 27.76
C LEU A 206 -26.91 8.95 27.08
N ILE A 207 -26.47 8.69 25.85
CA ILE A 207 -25.50 9.54 25.13
C ILE A 207 -26.14 10.50 24.12
N ALA A 208 -27.36 10.23 23.66
CA ALA A 208 -28.08 11.04 22.68
C ALA A 208 -29.06 12.04 23.31
N ASN A 209 -29.20 12.07 24.64
CA ASN A 209 -30.07 13.04 25.29
C ASN A 209 -29.55 14.48 25.12
N PRO A 210 -30.43 15.51 25.20
CA PRO A 210 -30.04 16.90 24.97
C PRO A 210 -28.95 17.42 25.90
N TRP A 211 -28.79 16.83 27.10
CA TRP A 211 -27.79 17.25 28.09
C TRP A 211 -26.39 16.72 27.75
N ALA A 212 -26.31 15.49 27.27
CA ALA A 212 -25.09 14.84 26.80
C ALA A 212 -24.60 15.45 25.48
N LEU A 213 -25.51 15.85 24.59
CA LEU A 213 -25.20 16.47 23.30
C LEU A 213 -24.99 17.99 23.36
N LYS A 214 -24.95 18.60 24.56
CA LYS A 214 -24.58 20.01 24.72
C LYS A 214 -23.18 20.23 24.12
N PRO A 215 -22.96 21.29 23.32
CA PRO A 215 -21.65 21.55 22.71
C PRO A 215 -20.55 21.63 23.77
N ARG A 216 -19.55 20.76 23.66
CA ARG A 216 -18.37 20.73 24.54
C ARG A 216 -17.12 20.65 23.68
N ALA A 217 -16.08 21.41 24.05
CA ALA A 217 -14.79 21.32 23.38
C ALA A 217 -14.18 19.93 23.62
N PHE A 218 -13.73 19.29 22.54
CA PHE A 218 -12.97 18.04 22.62
C PHE A 218 -11.57 18.31 23.18
N ARG A 219 -11.15 17.55 24.20
CA ARG A 219 -9.81 17.70 24.80
C ARG A 219 -8.98 16.44 24.47
N PRO A 220 -8.02 16.52 23.54
CA PRO A 220 -7.30 15.34 23.04
C PRO A 220 -6.37 14.71 24.09
N VAL A 221 -5.77 15.51 24.97
CA VAL A 221 -4.82 15.04 25.98
C VAL A 221 -5.43 14.07 27.00
N PRO A 222 -6.54 14.41 27.71
CA PRO A 222 -7.16 13.46 28.64
C PRO A 222 -7.72 12.23 27.91
N ALA A 223 -8.31 12.40 26.72
CA ALA A 223 -8.79 11.28 25.93
C ALA A 223 -7.67 10.30 25.56
N PHE A 224 -6.48 10.80 25.25
CA PHE A 224 -5.29 10.00 24.97
C PHE A 224 -4.86 9.17 26.19
N PHE A 225 -4.64 9.83 27.33
CA PHE A 225 -4.16 9.15 28.53
C PHE A 225 -5.16 8.14 29.09
N ILE A 226 -6.47 8.44 29.05
CA ILE A 226 -7.50 7.48 29.49
C ILE A 226 -7.51 6.28 28.54
N SER A 227 -7.46 6.49 27.23
CA SER A 227 -7.42 5.39 26.26
C SER A 227 -6.17 4.53 26.42
N LEU A 228 -4.99 5.15 26.58
CA LEU A 228 -3.73 4.45 26.80
C LEU A 228 -3.75 3.65 28.09
N LEU A 229 -4.25 4.24 29.18
CA LEU A 229 -4.39 3.56 30.47
C LEU A 229 -5.33 2.35 30.37
N LEU A 230 -6.49 2.52 29.73
CA LEU A 230 -7.46 1.43 29.60
C LEU A 230 -6.92 0.26 28.77
N TYR A 231 -6.34 0.52 27.58
CA TYR A 231 -5.74 -0.55 26.78
C TYR A 231 -4.51 -1.16 27.46
N GLY A 232 -3.63 -0.33 28.05
CA GLY A 232 -2.44 -0.81 28.74
C GLY A 232 -2.76 -1.70 29.96
N VAL A 233 -3.71 -1.27 30.81
CA VAL A 233 -4.19 -2.07 31.94
C VAL A 233 -4.90 -3.33 31.46
N PHE A 234 -5.73 -3.23 30.42
CA PHE A 234 -6.43 -4.38 29.86
C PHE A 234 -5.44 -5.46 29.37
N TYR A 235 -4.42 -5.10 28.61
CA TYR A 235 -3.41 -6.06 28.15
C TYR A 235 -2.52 -6.58 29.29
N ALA A 236 -2.18 -5.74 30.27
CA ALA A 236 -1.43 -6.19 31.45
C ALA A 236 -2.23 -7.20 32.29
N LEU A 237 -3.53 -6.97 32.49
CA LEU A 237 -4.41 -7.91 33.18
C LEU A 237 -4.60 -9.21 32.39
N ASN A 238 -4.67 -9.13 31.07
CA ASN A 238 -4.74 -10.29 30.19
C ASN A 238 -3.51 -11.21 30.36
N LEU A 239 -2.32 -10.62 30.36
CA LEU A 239 -1.05 -11.33 30.61
C LEU A 239 -0.94 -11.92 32.03
N ARG A 240 -1.62 -11.35 33.02
CA ARG A 240 -1.68 -11.90 34.38
C ARG A 240 -2.66 -13.06 34.52
N ARG A 241 -3.71 -13.08 33.71
CA ARG A 241 -4.80 -14.05 33.83
C ARG A 241 -4.59 -15.31 32.99
N ALA A 242 -4.00 -15.17 31.81
CA ALA A 242 -3.79 -16.26 30.87
C ALA A 242 -2.32 -16.57 30.67
N GLU A 243 -2.04 -17.79 30.22
CA GLU A 243 -0.69 -18.18 29.80
C GLU A 243 -0.21 -17.31 28.64
N THR A 244 1.10 -17.04 28.61
CA THR A 244 1.67 -16.15 27.58
C THR A 244 1.51 -16.73 26.17
N SER A 245 1.45 -18.06 26.02
CA SER A 245 1.12 -18.76 24.77
C SER A 245 -0.29 -18.41 24.27
N GLN A 246 -1.29 -18.49 25.14
CA GLN A 246 -2.67 -18.13 24.80
C GLN A 246 -2.81 -16.63 24.47
N VAL A 247 -2.12 -15.76 25.22
CA VAL A 247 -2.08 -14.33 24.91
C VAL A 247 -1.40 -14.08 23.58
N PHE A 248 -0.28 -14.75 23.30
CA PHE A 248 0.40 -14.66 22.02
C PHE A 248 -0.51 -15.06 20.86
N ALA A 249 -1.20 -16.20 20.92
CA ALA A 249 -2.14 -16.62 19.88
C ALA A 249 -3.25 -15.57 19.64
N ASN A 250 -3.86 -15.04 20.70
CA ASN A 250 -4.92 -14.02 20.59
C ASN A 250 -4.41 -12.69 20.01
N VAL A 251 -3.23 -12.25 20.45
CA VAL A 251 -2.60 -11.03 19.93
C VAL A 251 -2.23 -11.22 18.47
N PHE A 252 -1.66 -12.37 18.12
CA PHE A 252 -1.31 -12.70 16.76
C PHE A 252 -2.55 -12.71 15.85
N LEU A 253 -3.63 -13.39 16.24
CA LEU A 253 -4.89 -13.38 15.46
C LEU A 253 -5.49 -11.97 15.31
N SER A 254 -5.43 -11.16 16.36
CA SER A 254 -5.88 -9.75 16.32
C SER A 254 -5.08 -8.92 15.32
N VAL A 255 -3.76 -9.03 15.39
CA VAL A 255 -2.80 -8.26 14.60
C VAL A 255 -2.80 -8.72 13.14
N HIS A 256 -2.79 -10.04 12.92
CA HIS A 256 -2.94 -10.67 11.62
C HIS A 256 -4.27 -10.30 10.97
N GLY A 257 -5.36 -10.26 11.74
CA GLY A 257 -6.67 -9.85 11.25
C GLY A 257 -6.72 -8.39 10.74
N LEU A 258 -5.72 -7.56 11.06
CA LEU A 258 -5.56 -6.19 10.55
C LEU A 258 -4.70 -6.11 9.27
N TRP A 259 -4.22 -7.24 8.74
CA TRP A 259 -3.34 -7.29 7.57
C TRP A 259 -3.84 -6.56 6.35
N GLY A 260 -5.14 -6.58 6.06
CA GLY A 260 -5.64 -5.85 4.90
C GLY A 260 -5.36 -4.35 4.96
N ILE A 261 -5.29 -3.75 6.16
CA ILE A 261 -4.88 -2.35 6.33
C ILE A 261 -3.41 -2.18 5.95
N VAL A 262 -2.57 -3.13 6.35
CA VAL A 262 -1.14 -3.15 6.10
C VAL A 262 -0.86 -3.36 4.60
N ALA A 263 -1.53 -4.31 3.98
CA ALA A 263 -1.45 -4.62 2.56
C ALA A 263 -1.82 -3.40 1.68
N LEU A 264 -2.94 -2.74 1.96
CA LEU A 264 -3.35 -1.50 1.28
C LEU A 264 -2.29 -0.40 1.38
N TYR A 265 -1.62 -0.32 2.52
CA TYR A 265 -0.56 0.64 2.77
C TYR A 265 0.74 0.30 2.01
N TRP A 266 1.16 -0.96 1.98
CA TRP A 266 2.30 -1.44 1.18
C TRP A 266 2.12 -1.25 -0.31
N TYR A 267 0.90 -1.51 -0.75
CA TYR A 267 0.48 -1.28 -2.10
C TYR A 267 0.65 0.20 -2.50
N TRP A 268 0.42 1.11 -1.55
CA TRP A 268 0.66 2.52 -1.78
C TRP A 268 2.15 2.91 -1.76
N LEU A 269 2.99 2.25 -0.96
CA LEU A 269 4.44 2.45 -0.99
C LEU A 269 5.08 2.13 -2.34
N GLY A 270 4.57 1.13 -3.06
CA GLY A 270 5.03 0.80 -4.41
C GLY A 270 4.92 1.97 -5.40
N LEU A 271 3.93 2.85 -5.22
CA LEU A 271 3.75 4.06 -6.04
C LEU A 271 4.91 5.06 -5.84
N ASP A 272 5.34 5.27 -4.60
CA ASP A 272 6.34 6.29 -4.26
C ASP A 272 7.79 5.86 -4.55
N LEU A 273 8.06 4.56 -4.51
CA LEU A 273 9.32 4.00 -5.03
C LEU A 273 9.54 4.42 -6.49
N PHE A 274 8.47 4.44 -7.30
CA PHE A 274 8.57 4.87 -8.68
C PHE A 274 8.75 6.39 -8.81
N ASN A 275 8.10 7.20 -7.97
CA ASN A 275 8.37 8.65 -7.91
C ASN A 275 9.86 8.91 -7.62
N GLY A 276 10.46 8.16 -6.70
CA GLY A 276 11.91 8.21 -6.43
C GLY A 276 12.79 7.79 -7.62
N ALA A 277 12.42 6.71 -8.31
CA ALA A 277 13.12 6.27 -9.52
C ALA A 277 13.02 7.30 -10.66
N GLN A 278 11.86 7.94 -10.82
CA GLN A 278 11.66 9.02 -11.77
C GLN A 278 12.45 10.26 -11.39
N ASP A 279 12.49 10.65 -10.11
CA ASP A 279 13.28 11.79 -9.63
C ASP A 279 14.78 11.55 -9.87
N MET A 280 15.26 10.33 -9.62
CA MET A 280 16.63 9.94 -9.93
C MET A 280 16.89 9.96 -11.44
N ALA A 281 15.97 9.45 -12.26
CA ALA A 281 16.08 9.48 -13.71
C ALA A 281 16.09 10.93 -14.23
N GLU A 282 15.20 11.80 -13.75
CA GLU A 282 15.15 13.23 -14.08
C GLU A 282 16.46 13.93 -13.67
N TRP A 283 17.02 13.62 -12.50
CA TRP A 283 18.31 14.15 -12.06
C TRP A 283 19.47 13.71 -12.97
N VAL A 284 19.58 12.42 -13.30
CA VAL A 284 20.61 11.91 -14.22
C VAL A 284 20.49 12.63 -15.57
N VAL A 285 19.27 12.72 -16.08
CA VAL A 285 18.92 13.34 -17.36
C VAL A 285 19.24 14.84 -17.38
N GLN A 286 18.94 15.58 -16.31
CA GLN A 286 19.26 17.01 -16.18
C GLN A 286 20.76 17.25 -16.02
N SER A 287 21.44 16.42 -15.24
CA SER A 287 22.89 16.47 -15.05
C SER A 287 23.61 16.30 -16.40
N VAL A 288 23.19 15.32 -17.22
CA VAL A 288 23.77 15.10 -18.55
C VAL A 288 23.47 16.27 -19.51
N ARG A 289 22.28 16.89 -19.42
CA ARG A 289 21.91 18.06 -20.25
C ARG A 289 22.86 19.24 -20.04
N GLY A 290 23.35 19.45 -18.81
CA GLY A 290 24.28 20.54 -18.51
C GLY A 290 25.66 20.38 -19.16
N TRP A 291 26.02 19.16 -19.58
CA TRP A 291 27.38 18.82 -19.98
C TRP A 291 27.56 18.68 -21.49
N VAL A 292 26.45 18.60 -22.24
CA VAL A 292 26.47 18.17 -23.64
C VAL A 292 25.60 19.09 -24.50
N SER A 293 26.13 19.51 -25.66
CA SER A 293 25.38 20.31 -26.63
C SER A 293 24.21 19.51 -27.23
N ARG A 294 23.13 20.22 -27.61
CA ARG A 294 21.85 19.62 -28.05
C ARG A 294 21.96 18.57 -29.16
N ARG A 295 22.86 18.78 -30.13
CA ARG A 295 23.14 17.80 -31.22
C ARG A 295 23.91 16.58 -30.72
N ARG A 296 24.88 16.76 -29.82
CA ARG A 296 25.67 15.65 -29.25
C ARG A 296 24.84 14.79 -28.30
N PHE A 297 23.92 15.41 -27.56
CA PHE A 297 23.00 14.70 -26.68
C PHE A 297 22.16 13.68 -27.45
N PHE A 298 21.64 14.07 -28.62
CA PHE A 298 20.87 13.18 -29.48
C PHE A 298 21.65 11.92 -29.88
N VAL A 299 22.86 12.11 -30.40
CA VAL A 299 23.74 11.02 -30.84
C VAL A 299 24.16 10.15 -29.66
N LEU A 300 24.45 10.74 -28.50
CA LEU A 300 24.85 10.02 -27.30
C LEU A 300 23.74 9.14 -26.75
N VAL A 301 22.48 9.60 -26.73
CA VAL A 301 21.35 8.79 -26.26
C VAL A 301 21.11 7.59 -27.18
N LEU A 302 21.11 7.81 -28.50
CA LEU A 302 20.98 6.70 -29.45
C LEU A 302 22.15 5.73 -29.37
N ALA A 303 23.39 6.23 -29.29
CA ALA A 303 24.57 5.39 -29.12
C ALA A 303 24.51 4.59 -27.82
N LEU A 304 24.05 5.20 -26.72
CA LEU A 304 23.84 4.53 -25.45
C LEU A 304 22.83 3.39 -25.58
N TRP A 305 21.67 3.63 -26.20
CA TRP A 305 20.66 2.58 -26.36
C TRP A 305 21.11 1.45 -27.29
N VAL A 306 21.82 1.76 -28.38
CA VAL A 306 22.39 0.73 -29.25
C VAL A 306 23.45 -0.08 -28.52
N LEU A 307 24.39 0.58 -27.83
CA LEU A 307 25.45 -0.09 -27.08
C LEU A 307 24.86 -0.94 -25.95
N TRP A 308 23.88 -0.40 -25.22
CA TRP A 308 23.18 -1.13 -24.17
C TRP A 308 22.43 -2.32 -24.74
N GLY A 309 21.71 -2.16 -25.86
CA GLY A 309 21.04 -3.27 -26.56
C GLY A 309 22.00 -4.39 -26.96
N VAL A 310 23.20 -4.05 -27.45
CA VAL A 310 24.25 -5.03 -27.75
C VAL A 310 24.73 -5.73 -26.47
N VAL A 311 24.99 -4.99 -25.39
CA VAL A 311 25.42 -5.56 -24.11
C VAL A 311 24.35 -6.49 -23.54
N THR A 312 23.08 -6.06 -23.48
CA THR A 312 21.98 -6.89 -22.99
C THR A 312 21.77 -8.12 -23.86
N TYR A 313 21.88 -8.00 -25.19
CA TYR A 313 21.77 -9.15 -26.08
C TYR A 313 22.88 -10.18 -25.84
N ILE A 314 24.12 -9.73 -25.77
CA ILE A 314 25.28 -10.61 -25.53
C ILE A 314 25.16 -11.30 -24.17
N LEU A 315 24.74 -10.58 -23.14
CA LEU A 315 24.59 -11.14 -21.79
C LEU A 315 23.39 -12.08 -21.66
N SER A 316 22.32 -11.89 -22.43
CA SER A 316 21.11 -12.72 -22.36
C SER A 316 21.11 -13.92 -23.32
N TYR A 317 21.68 -13.78 -24.52
CA TYR A 317 21.62 -14.79 -25.58
C TYR A 317 23.00 -15.28 -26.03
N GLY A 318 24.07 -14.68 -25.51
CA GLY A 318 25.42 -14.92 -25.97
C GLY A 318 25.80 -14.08 -27.20
N PRO A 319 27.11 -14.00 -27.51
CA PRO A 319 27.59 -13.32 -28.70
C PRO A 319 27.16 -14.04 -29.99
N PRO A 320 26.81 -13.32 -31.07
CA PRO A 320 26.52 -13.94 -32.38
C PRO A 320 27.68 -14.82 -32.85
N TRP A 321 27.37 -15.92 -33.54
CA TRP A 321 28.36 -16.89 -34.00
C TRP A 321 29.52 -16.26 -34.82
N ILE A 322 29.24 -15.20 -35.57
CA ILE A 322 30.24 -14.44 -36.35
C ILE A 322 31.26 -13.78 -35.42
N VAL A 323 30.78 -13.18 -34.32
CA VAL A 323 31.63 -12.51 -33.33
C VAL A 323 32.45 -13.53 -32.56
N VAL A 324 31.85 -14.68 -32.21
CA VAL A 324 32.57 -15.81 -31.60
C VAL A 324 33.71 -16.28 -32.50
N ARG A 325 33.45 -16.48 -33.80
CA ARG A 325 34.45 -16.95 -34.76
C ARG A 325 35.60 -15.96 -34.95
N LEU A 326 35.30 -14.66 -34.98
CA LEU A 326 36.30 -13.59 -35.09
C LEU A 326 37.17 -13.49 -33.82
N LEU A 327 36.56 -13.59 -32.64
CA LEU A 327 37.26 -13.49 -31.36
C LEU A 327 38.07 -14.76 -31.04
N ALA A 328 37.57 -15.94 -31.42
CA ALA A 328 38.29 -17.21 -31.26
C ALA A 328 39.58 -17.25 -32.10
N GLY A 329 39.65 -16.48 -33.19
CA GLY A 329 40.87 -16.33 -33.99
C GLY A 329 41.98 -15.48 -33.34
N GLN A 330 41.74 -14.87 -32.18
CA GLN A 330 42.72 -14.03 -31.48
C GLN A 330 42.87 -14.44 -30.00
N GLY A 331 44.12 -14.57 -29.52
CA GLY A 331 44.40 -15.07 -28.16
C GLY A 331 43.83 -14.23 -27.01
N TRP A 332 43.58 -12.94 -27.22
CA TRP A 332 42.86 -12.10 -26.24
C TRP A 332 41.34 -12.28 -26.32
N GLY A 333 40.79 -12.57 -27.52
CA GLY A 333 39.37 -12.80 -27.74
C GLY A 333 38.91 -14.11 -27.12
N GLU A 334 39.76 -15.14 -27.14
CA GLU A 334 39.51 -16.43 -26.48
C GLU A 334 39.43 -16.29 -24.95
N ARG A 335 40.28 -15.46 -24.35
CA ARG A 335 40.22 -15.13 -22.91
C ARG A 335 38.94 -14.36 -22.57
N LEU A 336 38.52 -13.42 -23.43
CA LEU A 336 37.31 -12.65 -23.25
C LEU A 336 36.06 -13.55 -23.32
N LEU A 337 36.00 -14.46 -24.30
CA LEU A 337 34.94 -15.47 -24.42
C LEU A 337 34.86 -16.39 -23.20
N ARG A 338 36.02 -16.87 -22.71
CA ARG A 338 36.07 -17.68 -21.47
C ARG A 338 35.54 -16.92 -20.26
N ASN A 339 35.95 -15.66 -20.08
CA ASN A 339 35.45 -14.85 -18.97
C ASN A 339 33.95 -14.57 -19.09
N LEU A 340 33.44 -14.39 -20.31
CA LEU A 340 32.03 -14.12 -20.56
C LEU A 340 31.15 -15.37 -20.32
N LEU A 341 31.67 -16.56 -20.66
CA LEU A 341 31.04 -17.85 -20.36
C LEU A 341 31.12 -18.23 -18.88
N ALA A 342 32.19 -17.84 -18.18
CA ALA A 342 32.36 -18.05 -16.75
C ALA A 342 31.62 -17.01 -15.88
N PHE A 343 31.04 -15.96 -16.50
CA PHE A 343 30.34 -14.91 -15.79
C PHE A 343 28.92 -15.36 -15.45
N GLU A 344 28.73 -15.86 -14.23
CA GLU A 344 27.41 -16.21 -13.72
C GLU A 344 26.65 -14.95 -13.30
N LEU A 345 25.67 -14.57 -14.12
CA LEU A 345 24.71 -13.53 -13.76
C LEU A 345 23.71 -14.09 -12.75
N PRO A 346 23.37 -13.35 -11.68
CA PRO A 346 22.20 -13.66 -10.86
C PRO A 346 20.98 -13.83 -11.77
N PHE A 347 20.17 -14.86 -11.51
CA PHE A 347 19.04 -15.22 -12.37
C PHE A 347 18.08 -14.04 -12.61
N SER A 348 17.82 -13.25 -11.58
CA SER A 348 17.02 -12.02 -11.67
C SER A 348 17.61 -10.98 -12.63
N LEU A 349 18.93 -10.81 -12.65
CA LEU A 349 19.61 -9.87 -13.52
C LEU A 349 19.61 -10.36 -14.98
N ALA A 350 19.78 -11.67 -15.22
CA ALA A 350 19.73 -12.24 -16.57
C ALA A 350 18.37 -11.99 -17.25
N TRP A 351 17.27 -12.24 -16.53
CA TRP A 351 15.92 -11.96 -17.02
C TRP A 351 15.64 -10.47 -17.17
N THR A 352 16.18 -9.65 -16.26
CA THR A 352 16.09 -8.19 -16.36
C THR A 352 16.68 -7.67 -17.66
N LEU A 353 17.90 -8.12 -18.00
CA LEU A 353 18.60 -7.70 -19.21
C LEU A 353 17.83 -8.15 -20.47
N ASN A 354 17.24 -9.34 -20.46
CA ASN A 354 16.43 -9.86 -21.55
C ASN A 354 15.19 -8.99 -21.81
N TYR A 355 14.38 -8.70 -20.78
CA TYR A 355 13.19 -7.88 -20.96
C TYR A 355 13.50 -6.41 -21.23
N HIS A 356 14.60 -5.90 -20.66
CA HIS A 356 15.04 -4.54 -20.92
C HIS A 356 15.61 -4.36 -22.34
N LEU A 357 16.12 -5.42 -22.97
CA LEU A 357 16.44 -5.41 -24.40
C LEU A 357 15.19 -5.10 -25.24
N TYR A 358 14.09 -5.82 -25.03
CA TYR A 358 12.84 -5.57 -25.76
C TYR A 358 12.30 -4.16 -25.49
N LEU A 359 12.38 -3.69 -24.25
CA LEU A 359 12.03 -2.32 -23.91
C LEU A 359 12.89 -1.31 -24.68
N THR A 360 14.21 -1.53 -24.73
CA THR A 360 15.17 -0.68 -25.45
C THR A 360 14.85 -0.63 -26.95
N LEU A 361 14.55 -1.78 -27.57
CA LEU A 361 14.12 -1.84 -28.96
C LEU A 361 12.84 -1.04 -29.20
N GLY A 362 11.86 -1.13 -28.29
CA GLY A 362 10.65 -0.32 -28.32
C GLY A 362 10.92 1.19 -28.26
N PHE A 363 11.80 1.65 -27.36
CA PHE A 363 12.19 3.06 -27.28
C PHE A 363 12.91 3.54 -28.54
N VAL A 364 13.80 2.72 -29.12
CA VAL A 364 14.47 3.02 -30.40
C VAL A 364 13.43 3.17 -31.51
N ALA A 365 12.45 2.26 -31.62
CA ALA A 365 11.38 2.35 -32.60
C ALA A 365 10.53 3.62 -32.42
N ILE A 366 10.15 3.96 -31.18
CA ILE A 366 9.41 5.19 -30.87
C ILE A 366 10.21 6.43 -31.31
N VAL A 367 11.51 6.46 -31.02
CA VAL A 367 12.39 7.56 -31.42
C VAL A 367 12.52 7.68 -32.93
N LEU A 368 12.63 6.55 -33.65
CA LEU A 368 12.65 6.53 -35.11
C LEU A 368 11.33 7.06 -35.69
N VAL A 369 10.17 6.59 -35.22
CA VAL A 369 8.86 7.06 -35.66
C VAL A 369 8.68 8.55 -35.38
N LEU A 370 8.99 9.02 -34.17
CA LEU A 370 8.93 10.43 -33.83
C LEU A 370 9.89 11.28 -34.64
N GLY A 371 11.07 10.73 -34.98
CA GLY A 371 12.06 11.35 -35.86
C GLY A 371 11.52 11.51 -37.29
N ILE A 372 10.96 10.45 -37.86
CA ILE A 372 10.31 10.45 -39.18
C ILE A 372 9.16 11.45 -39.22
N LEU A 373 8.32 11.48 -38.17
CA LEU A 373 7.22 12.42 -38.01
C LEU A 373 7.67 13.86 -37.69
N ARG A 374 8.99 14.13 -37.60
CA ARG A 374 9.58 15.42 -37.22
C ARG A 374 9.05 15.98 -35.90
N ARG A 375 8.58 15.10 -35.02
CA ARG A 375 7.98 15.41 -33.71
C ARG A 375 8.96 15.19 -32.56
N LEU A 376 10.21 14.86 -32.86
CA LEU A 376 11.21 14.54 -31.85
C LEU A 376 11.92 15.81 -31.35
N SER A 377 11.49 16.33 -30.20
CA SER A 377 12.16 17.42 -29.51
C SER A 377 13.18 16.88 -28.50
N SER A 378 14.19 17.68 -28.12
CA SER A 378 15.14 17.28 -27.08
C SER A 378 14.47 17.01 -25.74
N GLU A 379 13.38 17.71 -25.41
CA GLU A 379 12.59 17.45 -24.20
C GLU A 379 11.91 16.09 -24.26
N ARG A 380 11.36 15.70 -25.43
CA ARG A 380 10.78 14.37 -25.63
C ARG A 380 11.85 13.28 -25.52
N LEU A 381 13.04 13.51 -26.10
CA LEU A 381 14.15 12.56 -25.99
C LEU A 381 14.65 12.40 -24.55
N LEU A 382 14.76 13.51 -23.79
CA LEU A 382 15.09 13.48 -22.36
C LEU A 382 14.02 12.72 -21.57
N GLY A 383 12.73 12.93 -21.87
CA GLY A 383 11.63 12.19 -21.25
C GLY A 383 11.69 10.69 -21.56
N LEU A 384 11.97 10.31 -22.81
CA LEU A 384 12.12 8.90 -23.22
C LEU A 384 13.35 8.25 -22.56
N LEU A 385 14.47 8.97 -22.44
CA LEU A 385 15.64 8.48 -21.70
C LEU A 385 15.31 8.26 -20.22
N GLY A 386 14.60 9.19 -19.59
CA GLY A 386 14.15 9.05 -18.20
C GLY A 386 13.24 7.83 -18.02
N LEU A 387 12.28 7.63 -18.92
CA LEU A 387 11.39 6.46 -18.92
C LEU A 387 12.16 5.15 -19.17
N TRP A 388 13.18 5.17 -20.02
CA TRP A 388 14.04 4.01 -20.30
C TRP A 388 14.87 3.58 -19.08
N VAL A 389 15.45 4.55 -18.35
CA VAL A 389 16.16 4.29 -17.08
C VAL A 389 15.20 3.79 -16.01
N ALA A 390 14.05 4.45 -15.85
CA ALA A 390 13.04 4.02 -14.88
C ALA A 390 12.51 2.61 -15.21
N GLY A 391 12.32 2.30 -16.49
CA GLY A 391 11.95 0.97 -16.97
C GLY A 391 12.98 -0.11 -16.63
N PHE A 392 14.28 0.20 -16.64
CA PHE A 392 15.32 -0.74 -16.17
C PHE A 392 15.11 -1.12 -14.71
N PHE A 393 15.01 -0.12 -13.83
CA PHE A 393 14.82 -0.35 -12.40
C PHE A 393 13.49 -1.05 -12.09
N ALA A 394 12.43 -0.74 -12.85
CA ALA A 394 11.15 -1.42 -12.72
C ALA A 394 11.23 -2.91 -13.09
N ILE A 395 11.85 -3.23 -14.23
CA ILE A 395 12.05 -4.62 -14.65
C ILE A 395 12.98 -5.36 -13.69
N TRP A 396 14.03 -4.69 -13.19
CA TRP A 396 14.95 -5.31 -12.24
C TRP A 396 14.30 -5.62 -10.90
N GLY A 397 13.55 -4.67 -10.35
CA GLY A 397 12.74 -4.88 -9.16
C GLY A 397 11.69 -5.98 -9.38
N TYR A 398 11.05 -6.01 -10.54
CA TYR A 398 10.10 -7.05 -10.93
C TYR A 398 10.75 -8.44 -10.84
N PHE A 399 11.88 -8.68 -11.54
CA PHE A 399 12.48 -10.01 -11.56
C PHE A 399 13.17 -10.37 -10.25
N GLY A 400 13.72 -9.38 -9.54
CA GLY A 400 14.24 -9.56 -8.19
C GLY A 400 13.18 -10.13 -7.25
N LEU A 401 11.96 -9.57 -7.28
CA LEU A 401 10.84 -10.05 -6.46
C LEU A 401 10.23 -11.34 -7.03
N PHE A 402 10.10 -11.46 -8.35
CA PHE A 402 9.56 -12.64 -9.03
C PHE A 402 10.28 -13.93 -8.63
N PHE A 403 11.61 -13.96 -8.71
CA PHE A 403 12.38 -15.16 -8.34
C PHE A 403 12.41 -15.38 -6.83
N VAL A 404 12.21 -14.32 -6.05
CA VAL A 404 11.99 -14.39 -4.60
C VAL A 404 10.57 -14.85 -4.23
N PHE A 405 9.68 -15.09 -5.19
CA PHE A 405 8.37 -15.69 -4.91
C PHE A 405 8.14 -17.04 -5.57
N GLY A 406 8.73 -17.28 -6.75
CA GLY A 406 8.56 -18.54 -7.47
C GLY A 406 9.40 -19.71 -6.95
N GLY A 407 10.29 -19.49 -5.99
CA GLY A 407 11.37 -20.44 -5.62
C GLY A 407 11.00 -21.61 -4.69
N GLY A 408 9.83 -21.63 -4.04
CA GLY A 408 9.37 -22.76 -3.20
C GLY A 408 10.12 -22.95 -1.87
N ASP A 409 11.45 -22.83 -1.85
CA ASP A 409 12.30 -22.99 -0.66
C ASP A 409 12.78 -21.62 -0.16
N PHE A 410 12.08 -21.07 0.83
CA PHE A 410 12.41 -19.77 1.41
C PHE A 410 12.95 -19.89 2.83
N ASP A 411 14.27 -19.74 2.95
CA ASP A 411 14.93 -19.39 4.20
C ASP A 411 15.05 -17.85 4.26
N THR A 412 13.90 -17.16 4.39
CA THR A 412 13.81 -15.70 4.37
C THR A 412 14.09 -15.09 5.74
N SER A 413 15.25 -15.39 6.30
CA SER A 413 15.75 -14.58 7.42
C SER A 413 16.12 -13.19 6.89
N PHE A 414 15.21 -12.22 7.03
CA PHE A 414 15.55 -10.83 6.74
C PHE A 414 16.69 -10.39 7.66
N GLY A 415 17.86 -10.08 7.07
CA GLY A 415 18.97 -9.50 7.81
C GLY A 415 18.62 -8.12 8.39
N PHE A 416 19.52 -7.60 9.24
CA PHE A 416 19.40 -6.27 9.88
C PHE A 416 19.00 -5.15 8.91
N TRP A 417 19.64 -5.10 7.75
CA TRP A 417 19.46 -4.02 6.78
C TRP A 417 18.09 -4.05 6.10
N PRO A 418 17.60 -5.19 5.58
CA PRO A 418 16.20 -5.32 5.16
C PRO A 418 15.21 -4.91 6.26
N LEU A 419 15.38 -5.35 7.52
CA LEU A 419 14.49 -4.98 8.62
C LEU A 419 14.50 -3.49 8.97
N LEU A 420 15.67 -2.84 8.88
CA LEU A 420 15.83 -1.41 9.15
C LEU A 420 15.35 -0.54 7.98
N ILE A 421 15.63 -0.94 6.74
CA ILE A 421 15.07 -0.32 5.52
C ILE A 421 13.56 -0.51 5.49
N PHE A 422 13.08 -1.66 5.96
CA PHE A 422 11.67 -1.96 6.07
C PHE A 422 10.98 -1.07 7.11
N SER A 423 11.41 -1.16 8.37
CA SER A 423 10.77 -0.44 9.48
C SER A 423 11.03 1.06 9.47
N GLY A 424 12.23 1.48 9.06
CA GLY A 424 12.64 2.87 8.91
C GLY A 424 12.22 3.49 7.58
N GLY A 425 12.30 2.75 6.47
CA GLY A 425 11.80 3.18 5.15
C GLY A 425 10.29 3.32 5.13
N MET A 426 9.54 2.45 5.85
CA MET A 426 8.12 2.71 6.14
C MET A 426 7.93 4.08 6.75
N PHE A 427 8.60 4.34 7.87
CA PHE A 427 8.42 5.60 8.57
C PHE A 427 8.77 6.81 7.68
N TRP A 428 9.83 6.68 6.88
CA TRP A 428 10.30 7.71 5.96
C TRP A 428 9.34 7.97 4.80
N GLU A 429 8.91 6.94 4.10
CA GLU A 429 7.95 7.04 3.01
C GLU A 429 6.58 7.56 3.49
N ILE A 430 6.15 7.15 4.68
CA ILE A 430 4.93 7.65 5.31
C ILE A 430 5.01 9.16 5.52
N LEU A 431 6.16 9.67 5.98
CA LEU A 431 6.38 11.11 6.14
C LEU A 431 6.34 11.85 4.81
N LYS A 432 6.98 11.32 3.75
CA LYS A 432 7.07 11.95 2.41
C LYS A 432 5.73 12.16 1.73
N THR A 433 4.78 11.29 2.03
CA THR A 433 3.54 11.11 1.25
C THR A 433 2.31 11.68 1.98
N SER A 434 2.46 11.94 3.28
CA SER A 434 1.51 12.64 4.15
C SER A 434 1.12 14.09 3.79
N PRO A 435 1.87 14.90 2.99
CA PRO A 435 1.48 16.28 2.69
C PRO A 435 0.11 16.41 2.00
N ARG A 436 -0.42 15.34 1.40
CA ARG A 436 -1.76 15.30 0.76
C ARG A 436 -2.86 14.73 1.64
N PHE A 437 -2.53 13.95 2.68
CA PHE A 437 -3.52 13.31 3.57
C PHE A 437 -3.63 13.98 4.94
N ALA A 438 -2.58 14.69 5.38
CA ALA A 438 -2.46 15.18 6.75
C ALA A 438 -2.08 16.67 6.86
N SER A 439 -2.00 17.38 5.73
CA SER A 439 -1.78 18.83 5.73
C SER A 439 -3.02 19.53 6.29
N GLU A 440 -2.75 20.63 7.00
CA GLU A 440 -3.69 21.62 7.54
C GLU A 440 -4.13 21.50 9.01
N SER A 441 -3.97 20.38 9.74
CA SER A 441 -4.34 20.39 11.17
C SER A 441 -3.60 19.43 12.10
N ARG A 442 -3.20 19.93 13.29
CA ARG A 442 -2.64 19.18 14.43
C ARG A 442 -3.31 17.81 14.69
N PRO A 443 -4.65 17.66 14.63
CA PRO A 443 -5.29 16.36 14.84
C PRO A 443 -5.03 15.30 13.76
N ARG A 444 -4.79 15.68 12.50
CA ARG A 444 -4.39 14.73 11.45
C ARG A 444 -3.02 14.11 11.71
N SER A 445 -2.13 14.82 12.41
CA SER A 445 -0.81 14.28 12.81
C SER A 445 -0.91 13.17 13.86
N LEU A 446 -1.85 13.27 14.81
CA LEU A 446 -2.07 12.24 15.84
C LEU A 446 -2.66 10.96 15.24
N PHE A 447 -3.65 11.11 14.34
CA PHE A 447 -4.26 9.97 13.63
C PHE A 447 -3.19 9.18 12.86
N PHE A 448 -2.34 9.92 12.15
CA PHE A 448 -1.22 9.38 11.40
C PHE A 448 -0.16 8.69 12.26
N LEU A 449 0.21 9.28 13.41
CA LEU A 449 1.10 8.63 14.38
C LEU A 449 0.50 7.33 14.93
N GLY A 450 -0.81 7.31 15.18
CA GLY A 450 -1.51 6.09 15.62
C GLY A 450 -1.45 4.98 14.59
N PHE A 451 -1.66 5.32 13.32
CA PHE A 451 -1.51 4.38 12.20
C PHE A 451 -0.09 3.81 12.10
N LEU A 452 0.92 4.67 12.20
CA LEU A 452 2.33 4.29 12.21
C LEU A 452 2.69 3.35 13.35
N LEU A 453 2.16 3.61 14.55
CA LEU A 453 2.38 2.77 15.72
C LEU A 453 1.64 1.44 15.59
N LEU A 454 0.46 1.41 14.97
CA LEU A 454 -0.25 0.15 14.71
C LEU A 454 0.58 -0.75 13.80
N LEU A 455 1.09 -0.19 12.69
CA LEU A 455 2.01 -0.89 11.78
C LEU A 455 3.28 -1.34 12.50
N ALA A 456 3.82 -0.53 13.39
CA ALA A 456 4.97 -0.90 14.19
C ALA A 456 4.68 -2.10 15.10
N GLY A 457 3.52 -2.14 15.74
CA GLY A 457 3.09 -3.25 16.59
C GLY A 457 2.93 -4.55 15.81
N ILE A 458 2.32 -4.48 14.62
CA ILE A 458 2.17 -5.60 13.68
C ILE A 458 3.54 -6.12 13.24
N ALA A 459 4.38 -5.23 12.71
CA ALA A 459 5.71 -5.56 12.25
C ALA A 459 6.60 -6.16 13.36
N THR A 460 6.53 -5.62 14.58
CA THR A 460 7.31 -6.13 15.73
C THR A 460 6.96 -7.58 16.03
N LEU A 461 5.67 -7.91 16.04
CA LEU A 461 5.20 -9.25 16.39
C LEU A 461 5.52 -10.27 15.30
N GLU A 462 5.18 -9.96 14.05
CA GLU A 462 5.20 -10.96 12.97
C GLU A 462 6.60 -11.17 12.39
N LEU A 463 7.44 -10.12 12.37
CA LEU A 463 8.84 -10.29 12.01
C LEU A 463 9.60 -11.05 13.10
N ALA A 464 9.29 -10.82 14.38
CA ALA A 464 9.90 -11.57 15.47
C ALA A 464 9.44 -13.04 15.50
N ALA A 465 8.22 -13.32 15.04
CA ALA A 465 7.70 -14.68 14.83
C ALA A 465 8.21 -15.34 13.53
N GLN A 466 8.99 -14.62 12.71
CA GLN A 466 9.47 -15.06 11.40
C GLN A 466 8.36 -15.60 10.50
N TYR A 467 7.19 -14.97 10.55
CA TYR A 467 6.01 -15.49 9.88
C TYR A 467 6.14 -15.32 8.35
N GLY A 468 6.45 -16.41 7.64
CA GLY A 468 6.72 -16.43 6.20
C GLY A 468 5.65 -15.74 5.34
N PRO A 469 4.35 -16.01 5.54
CA PRO A 469 3.27 -15.32 4.82
C PRO A 469 3.28 -13.80 4.99
N PHE A 470 3.66 -13.26 6.16
CA PHE A 470 3.77 -11.81 6.35
C PHE A 470 4.85 -11.23 5.45
N GLN A 471 6.01 -11.88 5.42
CA GLN A 471 7.16 -11.47 4.63
C GLN A 471 6.87 -11.54 3.13
N GLN A 472 6.09 -12.54 2.72
CA GLN A 472 5.64 -12.69 1.35
C GLN A 472 4.67 -11.58 0.96
N GLU A 473 3.62 -11.37 1.75
CA GLU A 473 2.64 -10.30 1.57
C GLU A 473 3.30 -8.93 1.47
N LEU A 474 4.33 -8.71 2.27
CA LEU A 474 5.08 -7.47 2.28
C LEU A 474 5.67 -7.08 0.93
N SER A 475 6.44 -8.03 0.40
CA SER A 475 7.21 -7.89 -0.80
C SER A 475 6.26 -7.90 -2.01
N LEU A 476 5.15 -8.65 -1.90
CA LEU A 476 4.13 -8.80 -2.91
C LEU A 476 3.28 -7.56 -3.03
N ASN A 477 2.76 -7.03 -1.92
CA ASN A 477 1.94 -5.81 -1.96
C ASN A 477 2.74 -4.61 -2.48
N SER A 478 4.03 -4.51 -2.13
CA SER A 478 4.92 -3.49 -2.69
C SER A 478 5.08 -3.64 -4.21
N TYR A 479 5.24 -4.88 -4.68
CA TYR A 479 5.31 -5.21 -6.11
C TYR A 479 4.00 -4.92 -6.85
N LEU A 480 2.85 -5.32 -6.30
CA LEU A 480 1.54 -5.07 -6.88
C LEU A 480 1.28 -3.55 -6.92
N GLY A 481 1.70 -2.81 -5.88
CA GLY A 481 1.68 -1.36 -5.86
C GLY A 481 2.42 -0.72 -7.03
N ILE A 482 3.61 -1.24 -7.36
CA ILE A 482 4.39 -0.79 -8.52
C ILE A 482 3.63 -1.07 -9.83
N VAL A 483 3.14 -2.30 -10.01
CA VAL A 483 2.54 -2.75 -11.27
C VAL A 483 1.22 -2.04 -11.57
N TYR A 484 0.37 -1.88 -10.56
CA TYR A 484 -1.02 -1.46 -10.75
C TYR A 484 -1.29 -0.01 -10.33
N LEU A 485 -0.44 0.62 -9.52
CA LEU A 485 -0.52 2.07 -9.25
C LEU A 485 0.64 2.83 -9.87
N GLY A 486 1.87 2.36 -9.67
CA GLY A 486 3.09 3.01 -10.16
C GLY A 486 3.08 3.21 -11.68
N VAL A 487 3.04 2.12 -12.43
CA VAL A 487 3.05 2.14 -13.91
C VAL A 487 1.92 3.01 -14.48
N PRO A 488 0.64 2.84 -14.07
CA PRO A 488 -0.44 3.69 -14.55
C PRO A 488 -0.28 5.16 -14.15
N TYR A 489 0.19 5.46 -12.94
CA TYR A 489 0.40 6.84 -12.49
C TYR A 489 1.47 7.58 -13.29
N LEU A 490 2.53 6.88 -13.74
CA LEU A 490 3.55 7.49 -14.58
C LEU A 490 3.04 7.78 -15.98
N LEU A 491 2.34 6.82 -16.57
CA LEU A 491 1.74 7.00 -17.89
C LEU A 491 0.77 8.18 -17.82
N TYR A 492 -0.01 8.24 -16.75
CA TYR A 492 -0.92 9.33 -16.44
C TYR A 492 -0.20 10.69 -16.31
N THR A 493 0.84 10.79 -15.48
CA THR A 493 1.57 12.05 -15.28
C THR A 493 2.36 12.48 -16.52
N ALA A 494 2.94 11.55 -17.27
CA ALA A 494 3.62 11.81 -18.53
C ALA A 494 2.65 12.33 -19.61
N LEU A 495 1.47 11.71 -19.73
CA LEU A 495 0.44 12.11 -20.69
C LEU A 495 -0.09 13.51 -20.38
N TYR A 496 -0.36 13.83 -19.11
CA TYR A 496 -0.87 15.15 -18.71
C TYR A 496 0.18 16.27 -18.79
N ARG A 497 1.44 16.01 -18.41
CA ARG A 497 2.54 16.96 -18.64
C ARG A 497 2.67 17.30 -20.12
N SER A 498 2.53 16.31 -21.01
CA SER A 498 2.66 16.53 -22.45
C SER A 498 1.54 17.41 -23.04
N ARG A 499 0.35 17.40 -22.43
CA ARG A 499 -0.83 18.14 -22.89
C ARG A 499 -1.08 19.46 -22.15
N ARG A 500 -0.24 19.82 -21.17
CA ARG A 500 -0.42 21.00 -20.28
C ARG A 500 -1.80 21.02 -19.61
N TYR A 501 -2.36 19.86 -19.34
CA TYR A 501 -3.67 19.73 -18.71
C TYR A 501 -3.51 19.49 -17.20
N ALA A 502 -4.47 19.96 -16.40
CA ALA A 502 -4.42 19.71 -14.96
C ALA A 502 -4.70 18.22 -14.67
N PRO A 503 -3.92 17.53 -13.83
CA PRO A 503 -4.27 16.17 -13.42
C PRO A 503 -5.57 16.16 -12.61
N ILE A 504 -6.41 15.14 -12.84
CA ILE A 504 -7.46 14.66 -11.93
C ILE A 504 -6.90 14.57 -10.48
N PRO A 505 -7.65 15.05 -9.47
CA PRO A 505 -7.27 14.91 -8.07
C PRO A 505 -7.03 13.44 -7.67
N SER A 506 -5.91 13.18 -6.99
CA SER A 506 -5.55 11.82 -6.56
C SER A 506 -6.59 11.17 -5.63
N GLY A 507 -7.29 11.96 -4.83
CA GLY A 507 -8.36 11.46 -3.95
C GLY A 507 -9.52 10.81 -4.72
N HIS A 508 -9.84 11.31 -5.92
CA HIS A 508 -10.87 10.71 -6.77
C HIS A 508 -10.40 9.36 -7.35
N LEU A 509 -9.14 9.30 -7.81
CA LEU A 509 -8.56 8.06 -8.34
C LEU A 509 -8.47 6.99 -7.26
N LEU A 510 -8.08 7.35 -6.03
CA LEU A 510 -8.02 6.44 -4.89
C LEU A 510 -9.39 5.92 -4.48
N LEU A 511 -10.41 6.79 -4.44
CA LEU A 511 -11.78 6.37 -4.16
C LEU A 511 -12.25 5.35 -5.21
N LEU A 512 -12.01 5.63 -6.49
CA LEU A 512 -12.38 4.73 -7.58
C LEU A 512 -11.62 3.41 -7.53
N PHE A 513 -10.32 3.44 -7.22
CA PHE A 513 -9.52 2.25 -7.00
C PHE A 513 -10.10 1.38 -5.87
N ALA A 514 -10.43 1.99 -4.73
CA ALA A 514 -11.06 1.28 -3.60
C ALA A 514 -12.44 0.71 -3.97
N LEU A 515 -13.26 1.46 -4.72
CA LEU A 515 -14.54 0.95 -5.24
C LEU A 515 -14.33 -0.19 -6.24
N GLY A 516 -13.24 -0.15 -7.01
CA GLY A 516 -12.77 -1.24 -7.87
C GLY A 516 -12.50 -2.52 -7.09
N MET A 517 -11.72 -2.42 -6.00
CA MET A 517 -11.46 -3.56 -5.11
C MET A 517 -12.76 -4.14 -4.56
N LEU A 518 -13.68 -3.28 -4.09
CA LEU A 518 -14.98 -3.73 -3.59
C LEU A 518 -15.83 -4.40 -4.67
N SER A 519 -15.72 -3.97 -5.93
CA SER A 519 -16.44 -4.57 -7.06
C SER A 519 -15.97 -5.98 -7.41
N ALA A 520 -14.77 -6.39 -6.98
CA ALA A 520 -14.27 -7.75 -7.20
C ALA A 520 -14.96 -8.79 -6.29
N ILE A 521 -15.40 -8.39 -5.09
CA ILE A 521 -16.07 -9.27 -4.12
C ILE A 521 -17.28 -10.00 -4.74
N PRO A 522 -18.29 -9.32 -5.32
CA PRO A 522 -19.42 -10.03 -5.93
C PRO A 522 -19.01 -10.90 -7.13
N CYS A 523 -18.01 -10.50 -7.91
CA CYS A 523 -17.51 -11.32 -9.03
C CYS A 523 -16.84 -12.61 -8.55
N LEU A 524 -16.09 -12.56 -7.46
CA LEU A 524 -15.51 -13.75 -6.81
C LEU A 524 -16.61 -14.67 -6.26
N VAL A 525 -17.61 -14.10 -5.56
CA VAL A 525 -18.74 -14.85 -5.01
C VAL A 525 -19.54 -15.58 -6.10
N VAL A 526 -19.77 -14.92 -7.23
CA VAL A 526 -20.49 -15.52 -8.36
C VAL A 526 -19.59 -16.43 -9.22
N GLY A 527 -18.26 -16.29 -9.09
CA GLY A 527 -17.28 -16.99 -9.91
C GLY A 527 -17.28 -16.54 -11.38
N ARG A 528 -17.67 -15.28 -11.66
CA ARG A 528 -17.82 -14.74 -13.01
C ARG A 528 -17.28 -13.32 -13.10
N LEU A 529 -16.42 -13.06 -14.09
CA LEU A 529 -15.84 -11.74 -14.35
C LEU A 529 -16.80 -10.82 -15.11
N PHE A 530 -17.68 -11.42 -15.93
CA PHE A 530 -18.58 -10.72 -16.83
C PHE A 530 -19.37 -9.54 -16.23
N PHE A 531 -19.70 -9.58 -14.94
CA PHE A 531 -20.45 -8.52 -14.25
C PHE A 531 -19.61 -7.30 -13.84
N ALA A 532 -18.28 -7.38 -13.89
CA ALA A 532 -17.39 -6.33 -13.40
C ALA A 532 -17.62 -4.96 -14.08
N PRO A 533 -17.76 -4.85 -15.42
CA PRO A 533 -18.00 -3.57 -16.09
C PRO A 533 -19.28 -2.87 -15.62
N ALA A 534 -20.32 -3.64 -15.27
CA ALA A 534 -21.56 -3.09 -14.74
C ALA A 534 -21.32 -2.37 -13.40
N LEU A 535 -20.61 -3.03 -12.50
CA LEU A 535 -20.24 -2.49 -11.19
C LEU A 535 -19.33 -1.27 -11.32
N TRP A 536 -18.41 -1.29 -12.30
CA TRP A 536 -17.53 -0.15 -12.55
C TRP A 536 -18.29 1.07 -13.04
N ILE A 537 -19.24 0.89 -13.97
CA ILE A 537 -20.11 1.98 -14.43
C ILE A 537 -20.88 2.56 -13.25
N VAL A 538 -21.48 1.73 -12.40
CA VAL A 538 -22.19 2.18 -11.19
C VAL A 538 -21.26 2.97 -10.26
N ALA A 539 -20.06 2.46 -9.99
CA ALA A 539 -19.07 3.12 -9.14
C ALA A 539 -18.66 4.49 -9.69
N VAL A 540 -18.33 4.58 -10.98
CA VAL A 540 -17.93 5.83 -11.64
C VAL A 540 -19.09 6.82 -11.68
N LEU A 541 -20.30 6.38 -12.02
CA LEU A 541 -21.47 7.26 -12.06
C LEU A 541 -21.82 7.78 -10.65
N ALA A 542 -21.82 6.92 -9.63
CA ALA A 542 -22.13 7.33 -8.26
C ALA A 542 -21.08 8.30 -7.69
N ALA A 543 -19.79 8.04 -7.93
CA ALA A 543 -18.70 8.80 -7.32
C ALA A 543 -18.36 10.07 -8.11
N MET A 544 -18.29 9.98 -9.45
CA MET A 544 -17.69 11.02 -10.30
C MET A 544 -18.69 11.72 -11.23
N TRP A 545 -19.91 11.23 -11.42
CA TRP A 545 -20.82 11.86 -12.39
C TRP A 545 -21.12 13.32 -12.08
N ARG A 546 -21.30 13.68 -10.80
CA ARG A 546 -21.56 15.08 -10.37
C ARG A 546 -20.32 15.81 -9.85
N ARG A 547 -19.33 15.08 -9.35
CA ARG A 547 -18.17 15.64 -8.63
C ARG A 547 -16.86 15.58 -9.43
N GLY A 548 -16.79 14.71 -10.42
CA GLY A 548 -15.63 14.54 -11.29
C GLY A 548 -15.59 15.56 -12.41
N ARG A 549 -14.39 15.77 -12.93
CA ARG A 549 -14.14 16.51 -14.17
C ARG A 549 -14.35 15.59 -15.38
N TRP A 550 -14.98 16.09 -16.44
CA TRP A 550 -15.29 15.32 -17.67
C TRP A 550 -15.00 16.16 -18.92
N ASP A 551 -13.97 16.99 -18.83
CA ASP A 551 -13.70 18.04 -19.83
C ASP A 551 -12.87 17.47 -20.99
N ASP A 552 -12.09 16.42 -20.75
CA ASP A 552 -11.31 15.70 -21.76
C ASP A 552 -11.82 14.24 -21.90
N PRO A 553 -11.94 13.67 -23.12
CA PRO A 553 -12.25 12.25 -23.34
C PRO A 553 -11.42 11.26 -22.53
N TRP A 554 -10.19 11.61 -22.17
CA TRP A 554 -9.32 10.80 -21.32
C TRP A 554 -9.75 10.79 -19.85
N ASP A 555 -10.51 11.79 -19.36
CA ASP A 555 -10.97 11.82 -17.97
C ASP A 555 -11.81 10.57 -17.65
N GLY A 556 -12.77 10.25 -18.52
CA GLY A 556 -13.61 9.05 -18.39
C GLY A 556 -12.80 7.75 -18.45
N ALA A 557 -11.84 7.65 -19.37
CA ALA A 557 -10.94 6.51 -19.51
C ALA A 557 -10.07 6.28 -18.26
N ILE A 558 -9.62 7.37 -17.62
CA ILE A 558 -8.77 7.29 -16.43
C ILE A 558 -9.59 6.91 -15.19
N TYR A 559 -10.82 7.42 -15.06
CA TYR A 559 -11.71 6.99 -13.98
C TYR A 559 -12.00 5.49 -14.03
N THR A 560 -12.41 4.99 -15.19
CA THR A 560 -12.73 3.56 -15.36
C THR A 560 -11.48 2.70 -15.24
N LEU A 561 -10.33 3.15 -15.73
CA LEU A 561 -9.06 2.43 -15.55
C LEU A 561 -8.67 2.34 -14.07
N ALA A 562 -8.87 3.39 -13.28
CA ALA A 562 -8.62 3.34 -11.83
C ALA A 562 -9.49 2.29 -11.13
N VAL A 563 -10.79 2.21 -11.48
CA VAL A 563 -11.68 1.17 -10.95
C VAL A 563 -11.25 -0.22 -11.41
N ALA A 564 -10.96 -0.40 -12.70
CA ALA A 564 -10.58 -1.70 -13.25
C ALA A 564 -9.24 -2.21 -12.69
N LEU A 565 -8.27 -1.33 -12.45
CA LEU A 565 -7.03 -1.69 -11.78
C LEU A 565 -7.29 -2.15 -10.34
N GLY A 566 -8.13 -1.42 -9.59
CA GLY A 566 -8.55 -1.85 -8.24
C GLY A 566 -9.25 -3.21 -8.25
N PHE A 567 -10.10 -3.44 -9.24
CA PHE A 567 -10.73 -4.74 -9.45
C PHE A 567 -9.71 -5.84 -9.75
N SER A 568 -8.83 -5.66 -10.74
CA SER A 568 -7.85 -6.67 -11.13
C SER A 568 -6.91 -7.05 -9.99
N VAL A 569 -6.57 -6.08 -9.13
CA VAL A 569 -5.74 -6.30 -7.94
C VAL A 569 -6.44 -7.22 -6.97
N TYR A 570 -7.66 -6.87 -6.55
CA TYR A 570 -8.39 -7.66 -5.57
C TYR A 570 -8.83 -9.02 -6.15
N TYR A 571 -9.16 -9.08 -7.43
CA TYR A 571 -9.60 -10.32 -8.05
C TYR A 571 -8.45 -11.33 -8.21
N THR A 572 -7.25 -10.86 -8.59
CA THR A 572 -6.08 -11.74 -8.74
C THR A 572 -5.40 -12.05 -7.40
N HIS A 573 -5.43 -11.10 -6.47
CA HIS A 573 -4.86 -11.22 -5.14
C HIS A 573 -5.88 -10.70 -4.12
N PRO A 574 -6.85 -11.54 -3.70
CA PRO A 574 -7.86 -11.14 -2.71
C PRO A 574 -7.18 -10.80 -1.38
N ILE A 575 -7.01 -9.49 -1.15
CA ILE A 575 -6.50 -8.98 0.13
C ILE A 575 -7.63 -9.16 1.15
N PHE A 576 -7.34 -9.82 2.27
CA PHE A 576 -8.31 -9.96 3.34
C PHE A 576 -8.71 -8.57 3.87
N ILE A 577 -9.93 -8.11 3.58
CA ILE A 577 -10.45 -6.86 4.12
C ILE A 577 -10.79 -7.14 5.58
N PRO A 578 -10.19 -6.41 6.53
CA PRO A 578 -10.48 -6.56 7.93
C PRO A 578 -11.93 -6.13 8.20
N ILE A 579 -12.85 -7.09 8.29
CA ILE A 579 -14.26 -6.83 8.62
C ILE A 579 -14.48 -7.19 10.09
N PRO A 580 -14.77 -6.22 10.96
CA PRO A 580 -15.16 -6.47 12.35
C PRO A 580 -16.43 -7.32 12.45
N ALA A 581 -16.30 -8.64 12.60
CA ALA A 581 -17.42 -9.57 12.54
C ALA A 581 -18.16 -9.73 13.88
N PHE A 582 -18.97 -8.73 14.26
CA PHE A 582 -19.80 -8.78 15.48
C PHE A 582 -21.06 -9.65 15.36
N THR A 583 -21.44 -10.05 14.14
CA THR A 583 -22.64 -10.85 13.85
C THR A 583 -22.31 -12.05 12.96
N SER A 584 -23.16 -13.07 12.98
CA SER A 584 -23.01 -14.27 12.15
C SER A 584 -22.97 -13.96 10.65
N TRP A 585 -23.78 -13.01 10.18
CA TRP A 585 -23.75 -12.57 8.79
C TRP A 585 -22.42 -11.90 8.42
N MET A 586 -21.84 -11.07 9.30
CA MET A 586 -20.51 -10.51 9.05
C MET A 586 -19.43 -11.58 9.12
N ALA A 587 -19.58 -12.60 9.98
CA ALA A 587 -18.69 -13.75 10.01
C ALA A 587 -18.75 -14.57 8.71
N GLN A 588 -19.93 -14.70 8.09
CA GLN A 588 -20.06 -15.30 6.76
C GLN A 588 -19.30 -14.49 5.70
N LEU A 589 -19.31 -13.15 5.75
CA LEU A 589 -18.50 -12.33 4.85
C LEU A 589 -17.00 -12.55 5.06
N VAL A 590 -16.56 -12.73 6.30
CA VAL A 590 -15.17 -13.09 6.63
C VAL A 590 -14.82 -14.48 6.09
N GLN A 591 -15.71 -15.46 6.24
CA GLN A 591 -15.52 -16.82 5.71
C GLN A 591 -15.45 -16.83 4.18
N ILE A 592 -16.33 -16.09 3.51
CA ILE A 592 -16.29 -15.89 2.06
C ILE A 592 -14.91 -15.33 1.67
N GLN A 593 -14.45 -14.26 2.31
CA GLN A 593 -13.11 -13.74 2.01
C GLN A 593 -11.99 -14.76 2.26
N ALA A 594 -12.07 -15.55 3.33
CA ALA A 594 -11.09 -16.58 3.63
C ALA A 594 -11.08 -17.70 2.56
N GLN A 595 -12.24 -18.08 2.03
CA GLN A 595 -12.35 -19.05 0.93
C GLN A 595 -11.61 -18.58 -0.32
N TYR A 596 -11.70 -17.29 -0.64
CA TYR A 596 -11.01 -16.71 -1.81
C TYR A 596 -9.59 -16.25 -1.52
N GLY A 597 -9.18 -16.10 -0.24
CA GLY A 597 -7.82 -15.66 0.13
C GLY A 597 -6.70 -16.62 -0.33
N GLY A 598 -7.03 -17.89 -0.56
CA GLY A 598 -6.14 -18.89 -1.16
C GLY A 598 -6.11 -18.88 -2.69
N LEU A 599 -7.08 -18.24 -3.35
CA LEU A 599 -7.17 -18.16 -4.81
C LEU A 599 -6.31 -16.99 -5.31
N ARG A 600 -5.00 -17.18 -5.28
CA ARG A 600 -4.01 -16.23 -5.79
C ARG A 600 -3.66 -16.56 -7.23
N ILE A 601 -3.95 -15.62 -8.12
CA ILE A 601 -3.54 -15.68 -9.51
C ILE A 601 -2.25 -14.88 -9.62
N TRP A 602 -1.13 -15.54 -9.87
CA TRP A 602 0.17 -14.90 -9.82
C TRP A 602 0.56 -14.23 -11.15
N PRO A 603 1.41 -13.19 -11.15
CA PRO A 603 1.84 -12.51 -12.37
C PRO A 603 2.59 -13.39 -13.39
N TRP A 604 3.08 -14.57 -13.01
CA TRP A 604 3.64 -15.56 -13.95
C TRP A 604 2.58 -16.43 -14.64
N GLN A 605 1.36 -16.44 -14.13
CA GLN A 605 0.27 -17.20 -14.72
C GLN A 605 -0.34 -16.42 -15.88
N ALA A 606 -0.67 -17.12 -16.97
CA ALA A 606 -1.29 -16.51 -18.14
C ALA A 606 -2.64 -15.86 -17.79
N GLU A 607 -3.39 -16.47 -16.86
CA GLU A 607 -4.67 -15.96 -16.37
C GLU A 607 -4.56 -14.51 -15.85
N TRP A 608 -3.47 -14.19 -15.15
CA TRP A 608 -3.24 -12.86 -14.60
C TRP A 608 -3.18 -11.79 -15.69
N TRP A 609 -2.45 -12.07 -16.78
CA TRP A 609 -2.30 -11.16 -17.90
C TRP A 609 -3.60 -11.01 -18.70
N TRP A 610 -4.38 -12.09 -18.82
CA TRP A 610 -5.71 -12.03 -19.42
C TRP A 610 -6.67 -11.16 -18.62
N ILE A 611 -6.69 -11.32 -17.29
CA ILE A 611 -7.52 -10.52 -16.39
C ILE A 611 -7.11 -9.05 -16.45
N LEU A 612 -5.82 -8.74 -16.29
CA LEU A 612 -5.34 -7.37 -16.32
C LEU A 612 -5.54 -6.71 -17.69
N GLY A 613 -5.15 -7.39 -18.76
CA GLY A 613 -5.28 -6.88 -20.13
C GLY A 613 -6.73 -6.69 -20.53
N GLY A 614 -7.58 -7.69 -20.28
CA GLY A 614 -9.02 -7.62 -20.53
C GLY A 614 -9.71 -6.50 -19.75
N SER A 615 -9.37 -6.37 -18.45
CA SER A 615 -9.89 -5.31 -17.60
C SER A 615 -9.46 -3.92 -18.07
N ALA A 616 -8.19 -3.74 -18.45
CA ALA A 616 -7.68 -2.46 -18.94
C ALA A 616 -8.33 -2.06 -20.28
N VAL A 617 -8.45 -2.99 -21.24
CA VAL A 617 -9.07 -2.72 -22.53
C VAL A 617 -10.56 -2.40 -22.36
N SER A 618 -11.27 -3.18 -21.54
CA SER A 618 -12.68 -2.93 -21.21
C SER A 618 -12.86 -1.55 -20.56
N ALA A 619 -12.02 -1.23 -19.57
CA ALA A 619 -12.07 0.04 -18.88
C ALA A 619 -11.85 1.24 -19.80
N LEU A 620 -10.87 1.17 -20.71
CA LEU A 620 -10.63 2.23 -21.69
C LEU A 620 -11.84 2.44 -22.60
N ALA A 621 -12.44 1.36 -23.12
CA ALA A 621 -13.62 1.43 -23.96
C ALA A 621 -14.84 2.00 -23.20
N VAL A 622 -15.13 1.48 -22.01
CA VAL A 622 -16.21 1.94 -21.13
C VAL A 622 -16.03 3.42 -20.79
N GLY A 623 -14.82 3.85 -20.44
CA GLY A 623 -14.55 5.22 -20.02
C GLY A 623 -14.71 6.24 -21.13
N VAL A 624 -14.25 5.92 -22.35
CA VAL A 624 -14.47 6.76 -23.54
C VAL A 624 -15.97 6.90 -23.84
N LEU A 625 -16.73 5.81 -23.72
CA LEU A 625 -18.18 5.81 -23.95
C LEU A 625 -18.93 6.57 -22.85
N LEU A 626 -18.56 6.40 -21.57
CA LEU A 626 -19.13 7.17 -20.46
C LEU A 626 -18.88 8.68 -20.60
N ASN A 627 -17.71 9.09 -21.12
CA ASN A 627 -17.47 10.49 -21.39
C ASN A 627 -18.45 11.05 -22.45
N ARG A 628 -18.76 10.26 -23.49
CA ARG A 628 -19.78 10.62 -24.50
C ARG A 628 -21.21 10.57 -23.94
N ALA A 629 -21.44 9.79 -22.89
CA ALA A 629 -22.75 9.68 -22.26
C ALA A 629 -23.26 10.98 -21.61
N ARG A 630 -22.36 11.95 -21.36
CA ARG A 630 -22.73 13.32 -20.96
C ARG A 630 -23.60 14.03 -22.01
N GLN A 631 -23.45 13.65 -23.28
CA GLN A 631 -24.22 14.22 -24.39
C GLN A 631 -25.45 13.36 -24.70
N HIS A 632 -25.32 12.03 -24.64
CA HIS A 632 -26.44 11.11 -24.90
C HIS A 632 -26.39 9.86 -24.01
N TRP A 633 -27.44 9.63 -23.21
CA TRP A 633 -27.51 8.53 -22.25
C TRP A 633 -27.38 7.13 -22.87
N LEU A 634 -27.69 6.98 -24.18
CA LEU A 634 -27.52 5.72 -24.93
C LEU A 634 -26.08 5.18 -24.87
N PHE A 635 -25.08 6.07 -24.71
CA PHE A 635 -23.69 5.64 -24.56
C PHE A 635 -23.41 4.92 -23.22
N VAL A 636 -24.26 5.07 -22.19
CA VAL A 636 -24.15 4.25 -20.96
C VAL A 636 -24.51 2.80 -21.27
N ALA A 637 -25.60 2.56 -22.01
CA ALA A 637 -26.00 1.23 -22.42
C ALA A 637 -24.95 0.59 -23.36
N LEU A 638 -24.40 1.38 -24.29
CA LEU A 638 -23.31 0.92 -25.15
C LEU A 638 -22.03 0.62 -24.35
N ALA A 639 -21.68 1.45 -23.37
CA ALA A 639 -20.54 1.20 -22.48
C ALA A 639 -20.71 -0.12 -21.72
N PHE A 640 -21.90 -0.38 -21.20
CA PHE A 640 -22.23 -1.65 -20.54
C PHE A 640 -22.05 -2.85 -21.48
N LEU A 641 -22.66 -2.80 -22.67
CA LEU A 641 -22.59 -3.91 -23.63
C LEU A 641 -21.16 -4.18 -24.12
N VAL A 642 -20.42 -3.12 -24.49
CA VAL A 642 -19.03 -3.24 -24.96
C VAL A 642 -18.12 -3.74 -23.84
N GLY A 643 -18.27 -3.19 -22.63
CA GLY A 643 -17.47 -3.60 -21.48
C GLY A 643 -17.67 -5.08 -21.15
N MET A 644 -18.93 -5.53 -21.11
CA MET A 644 -19.27 -6.93 -20.87
C MET A 644 -18.80 -7.86 -22.00
N ALA A 645 -18.92 -7.44 -23.27
CA ALA A 645 -18.43 -8.24 -24.39
C ALA A 645 -16.91 -8.45 -24.33
N ILE A 646 -16.13 -7.41 -23.98
CA ILE A 646 -14.67 -7.51 -23.87
C ILE A 646 -14.30 -8.44 -22.71
N VAL A 647 -14.87 -8.22 -21.52
CA VAL A 647 -14.55 -9.04 -20.34
C VAL A 647 -15.02 -10.48 -20.49
N GLY A 648 -16.21 -10.69 -21.04
CA GLY A 648 -16.74 -12.03 -21.35
C GLY A 648 -15.87 -12.76 -22.38
N SER A 649 -15.36 -12.05 -23.39
CA SER A 649 -14.41 -12.64 -24.35
C SER A 649 -13.09 -13.02 -23.68
N THR A 650 -12.59 -12.20 -22.75
CA THR A 650 -11.35 -12.52 -22.00
C THR A 650 -11.55 -13.67 -21.02
N GLU A 651 -12.73 -13.78 -20.39
CA GLU A 651 -13.09 -14.91 -19.55
C GLU A 651 -13.17 -16.20 -20.38
N TRP A 652 -13.78 -16.15 -21.56
CA TRP A 652 -13.95 -17.32 -22.43
C TRP A 652 -12.64 -17.77 -23.10
N LEU A 653 -11.85 -16.84 -23.64
CA LEU A 653 -10.61 -17.16 -24.37
C LEU A 653 -9.41 -17.41 -23.45
N GLY A 654 -9.31 -16.67 -22.36
CA GLY A 654 -8.10 -16.58 -21.55
C GLY A 654 -8.12 -17.41 -20.28
N LEU A 655 -9.31 -17.67 -19.72
CA LEU A 655 -9.47 -18.42 -18.47
C LEU A 655 -10.09 -19.81 -18.67
N GLY A 656 -10.45 -20.16 -19.91
CA GLY A 656 -10.96 -21.46 -20.31
C GLY A 656 -12.04 -21.96 -19.36
N VAL A 657 -13.29 -21.49 -19.54
CA VAL A 657 -14.42 -21.87 -18.68
C VAL A 657 -14.39 -23.37 -18.38
N ILE A 658 -14.09 -23.70 -17.12
CA ILE A 658 -14.38 -24.97 -16.45
C ILE A 658 -15.90 -25.16 -16.40
#